data_AF-A0A1V9ZFD8-F1
#
_entry.id   AF-A0A1V9ZFD8-F1
#
_cell.length_a   1.000
_cell.length_b   1.000
_cell.length_c   1.000
_cell.angle_alpha   90.00
_cell.angle_beta   90.00
_cell.angle_gamma   90.00
#
_symmetry.space_group_name_H-M   'P 1'
#
loop_
_entity.id
_entity.type
_entity.pdbx_description
1 polymer ?
#
loop_
_entity_poly.entity_id
_entity_poly.type
_entity_poly.pdbx_seq_one_letter_code
_entity_poly.pdbx_strand_id
1 'polypeptide(L)'
;MGILSKQALEGIAAYKYKAGQYTWLDLQLNHYWNFMVELLPMWMAPNLVTLSGTVIMTITTGTLLAICPLFVGPAPAWAYAICGLGLFVYQTLDAIDGKQARRTGSSSPLGQLFDHGCDALSALVNMLSAVVALQLGPSHFSYATICSVSVSFYLAQWEEYHTGTMSCGNGYFGVTEGQLVLVFVHVWTAVFGSSFWHLQIAPFFPYAFAEVLVVCLILSNVILAYTKYQKTTILYPQRVYSISNVFLAPLDHLKGEELGNKQVSKHVALLQLVPPFAVTFGGFLLISGPLAPYYAQYPLLFLIPIGLSFVMFSSRMIVSHMCKVPFTPQFRILMPLVVLLLATYSKIEAFATIPPLVSLTAYCILVTFIYFHYMLSVVFEICAHLKIPLLTLPKKLSTMYTTLFSFTVNMFQHEYSDDRPMRPSIDPVRRSEFDFDKSEQPSVFTGVAKVLVMLVNLAFMMLGGMLIYFTLWVKHIGATKMFENNYVWVQDTTFTVLLVFGALVLVVALVGCLGAWARNRHMLLIYAAGLVLNLVLFSTIAVGGFFSLSTANAWADSPNTLQTKEIAVAKEFNEMYCKGTIAYYCSTGSVSSSLQLFLQNASLVTLAKPIFSQLQGWNQMCNSTQVRITNVPLATKVNETCALCSQFSYDDYADFLTWSLNNCPLNDVSTSYCSIYMRNAANVSTEYFKGAPYGECRVKFLKLWKSVSNFLAIGGVIVAIISLGILIASIVLRSRLPFDVHCLISFLMVTFAVSSVALGDYACLVENDIVRNLKEFNQEGCSTILQSSPTDGHFGRTDNGFVNGVVDAYNQHLNLIIRPDDVWLAIMTQFGLYVNGNAEVLRSKFVQHEGKKELEVVTGGTLHTVDFGALAIQMVDQMNANLNDPTLGEWILPGFSTTTVHDTIVGSIVMMASMKKYFSYKMSLRCGIPEVALLGTVQDWENIRSRVDTLRAYGEKMIKWVDMLSGVLDQFVMAAKGTEDTEFWQRICHHIGGGSGPRYISGWISVFCVFNEDGQWQGNRKRVKSQGEETVSDFPIVNTNNIPPGYLTVDVKIDDNGVEHKGFMFAGHLTYEVKQRNTIAPYLSWAIALKDGT
;
A
#
# COMPACT_ATOMS: atom_id res chain seq x y z
N MET A 1 -46.99 0.03 16.01
CA MET A 1 -46.21 1.28 16.14
C MET A 1 -44.80 0.98 15.67
N GLY A 2 -44.07 1.96 15.15
CA GLY A 2 -42.64 1.81 14.85
C GLY A 2 -41.80 1.67 16.12
N ILE A 3 -40.57 1.19 15.98
CA ILE A 3 -39.58 1.09 17.05
C ILE A 3 -38.99 2.48 17.38
N LEU A 4 -38.86 3.35 16.38
CA LEU A 4 -38.45 4.74 16.54
C LEU A 4 -39.67 5.65 16.78
N SER A 5 -39.52 6.62 17.69
CA SER A 5 -40.51 7.68 17.87
C SER A 5 -40.40 8.73 16.76
N LYS A 6 -41.46 9.52 16.53
CA LYS A 6 -41.42 10.65 15.57
C LYS A 6 -40.27 11.62 15.87
N GLN A 7 -40.04 11.91 17.16
CA GLN A 7 -38.93 12.75 17.64
C GLN A 7 -37.54 12.16 17.32
N ALA A 8 -37.39 10.83 17.36
CA ALA A 8 -36.13 10.16 17.00
C ALA A 8 -35.86 10.21 15.49
N LEU A 9 -36.91 10.10 14.66
CA LEU A 9 -36.85 10.26 13.21
C LEU A 9 -36.55 11.72 12.81
N GLU A 10 -37.14 12.70 13.50
CA GLU A 10 -36.81 14.11 13.33
C GLU A 10 -35.36 14.41 13.75
N GLY A 11 -34.90 13.81 14.85
CA GLY A 11 -33.52 13.95 15.34
C GLY A 11 -32.47 13.35 14.41
N ILE A 12 -32.74 12.19 13.79
CA ILE A 12 -31.78 11.54 12.85
C ILE A 12 -31.65 12.32 11.54
N ALA A 13 -32.72 12.97 11.07
CA ALA A 13 -32.67 13.84 9.89
C ALA A 13 -31.80 15.10 10.11
N ALA A 14 -31.64 15.53 11.37
CA ALA A 14 -30.76 16.64 11.76
C ALA A 14 -29.33 16.21 12.15
N TYR A 15 -28.95 14.93 11.97
CA TYR A 15 -27.65 14.42 12.36
C TYR A 15 -26.56 14.72 11.31
N LYS A 16 -25.33 15.03 11.78
CA LYS A 16 -24.13 15.22 10.95
C LYS A 16 -22.98 14.45 11.58
N TYR A 17 -22.35 13.58 10.78
CA TYR A 17 -21.19 12.78 11.20
C TYR A 17 -19.95 13.66 11.44
N LYS A 18 -19.12 13.25 12.41
CA LYS A 18 -17.79 13.80 12.68
C LYS A 18 -16.79 12.66 12.72
N ALA A 19 -15.75 12.74 11.90
CA ALA A 19 -14.69 11.73 11.88
C ALA A 19 -13.86 11.75 13.18
N GLY A 20 -13.40 10.58 13.60
CA GLY A 20 -12.42 10.44 14.68
C GLY A 20 -11.00 10.83 14.26
N GLN A 21 -10.04 10.63 15.16
CA GLN A 21 -8.61 10.81 14.87
C GLN A 21 -8.02 9.54 14.26
N TYR A 22 -7.35 9.67 13.11
CA TYR A 22 -6.60 8.59 12.45
C TYR A 22 -5.31 8.22 13.20
N THR A 23 -4.95 6.95 13.21
CA THR A 23 -3.61 6.49 13.65
C THR A 23 -2.55 6.74 12.58
N TRP A 24 -1.28 6.56 12.94
CA TRP A 24 -0.18 6.58 11.95
C TRP A 24 -0.36 5.53 10.84
N LEU A 25 -0.89 4.35 11.18
CA LEU A 25 -1.11 3.25 10.23
C LEU A 25 -2.25 3.58 9.26
N ASP A 26 -3.35 4.14 9.76
CA ASP A 26 -4.44 4.66 8.93
C ASP A 26 -3.90 5.66 7.91
N LEU A 27 -3.03 6.58 8.32
CA LEU A 27 -2.41 7.55 7.41
C LEU A 27 -1.50 6.89 6.34
N GLN A 28 -0.95 5.70 6.58
CA GLN A 28 -0.24 4.96 5.53
C GLN A 28 -1.24 4.22 4.62
N LEU A 29 -2.18 3.47 5.19
CA LEU A 29 -3.18 2.68 4.45
C LEU A 29 -4.16 3.55 3.66
N ASN A 30 -4.37 4.81 4.04
CA ASN A 30 -5.17 5.79 3.29
C ASN A 30 -4.79 5.89 1.81
N HIS A 31 -3.52 5.70 1.44
CA HIS A 31 -3.06 5.67 0.04
C HIS A 31 -3.63 4.45 -0.71
N TYR A 32 -3.57 3.27 -0.08
CA TYR A 32 -4.14 2.02 -0.59
C TYR A 32 -5.67 2.09 -0.66
N TRP A 33 -6.33 2.56 0.39
CA TRP A 33 -7.77 2.74 0.43
C TRP A 33 -8.29 3.77 -0.59
N ASN A 34 -7.52 4.82 -0.89
CA ASN A 34 -7.85 5.78 -1.96
C ASN A 34 -7.78 5.14 -3.35
N PHE A 35 -6.86 4.20 -3.59
CA PHE A 35 -6.87 3.40 -4.82
C PHE A 35 -8.04 2.39 -4.85
N MET A 36 -8.26 1.66 -3.75
CA MET A 36 -9.31 0.64 -3.69
C MET A 36 -10.72 1.20 -3.84
N VAL A 37 -11.01 2.42 -3.34
CA VAL A 37 -12.32 3.05 -3.54
C VAL A 37 -12.58 3.42 -5.01
N GLU A 38 -11.54 3.70 -5.81
CA GLU A 38 -11.72 4.05 -7.22
C GLU A 38 -12.24 2.87 -8.05
N LEU A 39 -11.89 1.64 -7.66
CA LEU A 39 -12.34 0.39 -8.26
C LEU A 39 -13.83 0.11 -8.02
N LEU A 40 -14.46 0.73 -7.01
CA LEU A 40 -15.89 0.53 -6.74
C LEU A 40 -16.75 1.23 -7.81
N PRO A 41 -17.84 0.61 -8.29
CA PRO A 41 -18.70 1.22 -9.29
C PRO A 41 -19.66 2.26 -8.67
N MET A 42 -19.93 3.36 -9.38
CA MET A 42 -20.70 4.50 -8.87
C MET A 42 -22.19 4.23 -8.55
N TRP A 43 -22.71 3.03 -8.84
CA TRP A 43 -24.06 2.60 -8.42
C TRP A 43 -24.07 1.94 -7.02
N MET A 44 -22.92 1.49 -6.52
CA MET A 44 -22.79 0.75 -5.26
C MET A 44 -22.89 1.72 -4.09
N ALA A 45 -23.92 1.56 -3.25
CA ALA A 45 -24.08 2.36 -2.04
C ALA A 45 -23.06 1.96 -0.96
N PRO A 46 -22.58 2.90 -0.12
CA PRO A 46 -21.64 2.62 0.98
C PRO A 46 -22.02 1.40 1.82
N ASN A 47 -23.28 1.36 2.27
CA ASN A 47 -23.85 0.27 3.08
C ASN A 47 -23.66 -1.12 2.45
N LEU A 48 -23.67 -1.23 1.11
CA LEU A 48 -23.44 -2.51 0.42
C LEU A 48 -21.95 -2.91 0.43
N VAL A 49 -21.03 -1.94 0.51
CA VAL A 49 -19.59 -2.17 0.68
C VAL A 49 -19.33 -2.77 2.07
N THR A 50 -19.82 -2.14 3.13
CA THR A 50 -19.77 -2.62 4.52
C THR A 50 -20.38 -4.02 4.66
N LEU A 51 -21.59 -4.20 4.11
CA LEU A 51 -22.31 -5.48 4.15
C LEU A 51 -21.54 -6.59 3.45
N SER A 52 -20.93 -6.30 2.30
CA SER A 52 -20.14 -7.29 1.55
C SER A 52 -18.94 -7.77 2.36
N GLY A 53 -18.21 -6.84 3.01
CA GLY A 53 -17.08 -7.20 3.88
C GLY A 53 -17.52 -8.07 5.06
N THR A 54 -18.55 -7.63 5.78
CA THR A 54 -19.10 -8.34 6.95
C THR A 54 -19.60 -9.75 6.58
N VAL A 55 -20.27 -9.90 5.43
CA VAL A 55 -20.74 -11.20 4.92
C VAL A 55 -19.56 -12.11 4.54
N ILE A 56 -18.55 -11.61 3.82
CA ILE A 56 -17.35 -12.37 3.45
C ILE A 56 -16.66 -12.91 4.71
N MET A 57 -16.35 -12.03 5.66
CA MET A 57 -15.67 -12.40 6.90
C MET A 57 -16.50 -13.35 7.78
N THR A 58 -17.82 -13.21 7.79
CA THR A 58 -18.74 -14.12 8.48
C THR A 58 -18.73 -15.52 7.84
N ILE A 59 -18.68 -15.61 6.51
CA ILE A 59 -18.59 -16.89 5.78
C ILE A 59 -17.24 -17.57 6.04
N THR A 60 -16.13 -16.83 5.96
CA THR A 60 -14.79 -17.40 6.18
C THR A 60 -14.60 -17.85 7.63
N THR A 61 -15.11 -17.08 8.60
CA THR A 61 -15.09 -17.46 10.02
C THR A 61 -16.04 -18.63 10.31
N GLY A 62 -17.25 -18.62 9.73
CA GLY A 62 -18.21 -19.71 9.86
C GLY A 62 -17.67 -21.03 9.30
N THR A 63 -16.90 -20.97 8.21
CA THR A 63 -16.17 -22.13 7.66
C THR A 63 -15.13 -22.67 8.65
N LEU A 64 -14.35 -21.78 9.26
CA LEU A 64 -13.35 -22.16 10.27
C LEU A 64 -13.99 -22.74 11.55
N LEU A 65 -15.11 -22.17 12.00
CA LEU A 65 -15.91 -22.68 13.12
C LEU A 65 -16.59 -24.02 12.83
N ALA A 66 -17.02 -24.27 11.58
CA ALA A 66 -17.59 -25.55 11.18
C ALA A 66 -16.55 -26.69 11.18
N ILE A 67 -15.26 -26.37 10.98
CA ILE A 67 -14.14 -27.32 11.05
C ILE A 67 -13.72 -27.55 12.51
N CYS A 68 -13.63 -26.49 13.32
CA CYS A 68 -13.17 -26.53 14.72
C CYS A 68 -14.21 -25.96 15.71
N PRO A 69 -15.40 -26.59 15.88
CA PRO A 69 -16.52 -26.02 16.65
C PRO A 69 -16.28 -25.91 18.16
N LEU A 70 -15.28 -26.61 18.69
CA LEU A 70 -14.83 -26.52 20.10
C LEU A 70 -13.61 -25.62 20.29
N PHE A 71 -13.09 -25.01 19.22
CA PHE A 71 -11.85 -24.22 19.21
C PHE A 71 -10.61 -25.02 19.67
N VAL A 72 -10.62 -26.33 19.44
CA VAL A 72 -9.54 -27.30 19.71
C VAL A 72 -9.30 -28.13 18.45
N GLY A 73 -8.04 -28.50 18.20
CA GLY A 73 -7.60 -29.25 17.03
C GLY A 73 -7.17 -28.34 15.87
N PRO A 74 -6.23 -28.78 15.03
CA PRO A 74 -5.78 -28.00 13.87
C PRO A 74 -6.77 -28.09 12.71
N ALA A 75 -7.22 -26.93 12.22
CA ALA A 75 -7.89 -26.84 10.91
C ALA A 75 -6.86 -26.97 9.76
N PRO A 76 -7.28 -27.29 8.52
CA PRO A 76 -6.41 -27.22 7.36
C PRO A 76 -5.85 -25.81 7.15
N ALA A 77 -4.58 -25.71 6.72
CA ALA A 77 -3.89 -24.43 6.47
C ALA A 77 -4.69 -23.45 5.60
N TRP A 78 -5.40 -23.95 4.58
CA TRP A 78 -6.22 -23.12 3.69
C TRP A 78 -7.38 -22.42 4.42
N ALA A 79 -7.93 -23.01 5.49
CA ALA A 79 -9.05 -22.44 6.23
C ALA A 79 -8.60 -21.21 7.03
N TYR A 80 -7.44 -21.29 7.69
CA TYR A 80 -6.80 -20.15 8.33
C TYR A 80 -6.40 -19.06 7.30
N ALA A 81 -5.82 -19.45 6.17
CA ALA A 81 -5.44 -18.50 5.10
C ALA A 81 -6.64 -17.75 4.52
N ILE A 82 -7.75 -18.45 4.25
CA ILE A 82 -9.00 -17.84 3.78
C ILE A 82 -9.65 -16.97 4.86
N CYS A 83 -9.54 -17.33 6.15
CA CYS A 83 -10.03 -16.50 7.24
C CYS A 83 -9.24 -15.18 7.38
N GLY A 84 -7.91 -15.24 7.32
CA GLY A 84 -7.05 -14.04 7.29
C GLY A 84 -7.29 -13.15 6.08
N LEU A 85 -7.48 -13.74 4.89
CA LEU A 85 -7.83 -12.99 3.67
C LEU A 85 -9.24 -12.36 3.78
N GLY A 86 -10.24 -13.10 4.28
CA GLY A 86 -11.60 -12.60 4.46
C GLY A 86 -11.67 -11.42 5.43
N LEU A 87 -10.88 -11.46 6.52
CA LEU A 87 -10.71 -10.34 7.43
C LEU A 87 -10.01 -9.13 6.77
N PHE A 88 -8.92 -9.35 6.02
CA PHE A 88 -8.26 -8.24 5.30
C PHE A 88 -9.17 -7.60 4.24
N VAL A 89 -9.98 -8.40 3.55
CA VAL A 89 -11.00 -7.91 2.60
C VAL A 89 -12.08 -7.12 3.33
N TYR A 90 -12.59 -7.60 4.47
CA TYR A 90 -13.52 -6.83 5.31
C TYR A 90 -12.90 -5.49 5.74
N GLN A 91 -11.72 -5.50 6.37
CA GLN A 91 -10.99 -4.32 6.80
C GLN A 91 -10.71 -3.30 5.68
N THR A 92 -10.53 -3.78 4.45
CA THR A 92 -10.41 -2.91 3.27
C THR A 92 -11.75 -2.32 2.83
N LEU A 93 -12.83 -3.12 2.81
CA LEU A 93 -14.16 -2.70 2.38
C LEU A 93 -14.82 -1.73 3.38
N ASP A 94 -14.60 -1.97 4.66
CA ASP A 94 -14.96 -1.13 5.80
C ASP A 94 -14.33 0.28 5.65
N ALA A 95 -13.00 0.38 5.64
CA ALA A 95 -12.28 1.66 5.52
C ALA A 95 -12.48 2.45 4.21
N ILE A 96 -13.12 1.86 3.18
CA ILE A 96 -13.50 2.56 1.94
C ILE A 96 -14.98 2.92 1.83
N ASP A 97 -15.87 2.50 2.72
CA ASP A 97 -17.30 2.78 2.56
C ASP A 97 -17.62 4.28 2.71
N GLY A 98 -17.03 4.96 3.69
CA GLY A 98 -17.13 6.40 3.89
C GLY A 98 -16.37 7.18 2.80
N LYS A 99 -15.34 6.59 2.19
CA LYS A 99 -14.67 7.15 1.01
C LYS A 99 -15.60 7.09 -0.20
N GLN A 100 -16.29 5.96 -0.41
CA GLN A 100 -17.31 5.82 -1.44
C GLN A 100 -18.46 6.80 -1.20
N ALA A 101 -18.91 6.97 0.05
CA ALA A 101 -19.96 7.92 0.42
C ALA A 101 -19.61 9.37 0.05
N ARG A 102 -18.34 9.77 0.27
CA ARG A 102 -17.82 11.07 -0.17
C ARG A 102 -17.71 11.17 -1.69
N ARG A 103 -17.19 10.13 -2.36
CA ARG A 103 -17.02 10.05 -3.83
C ARG A 103 -18.36 10.10 -4.59
N THR A 104 -19.41 9.48 -4.07
CA THR A 104 -20.76 9.47 -4.66
C THR A 104 -21.60 10.69 -4.26
N GLY A 105 -21.24 11.36 -3.16
CA GLY A 105 -22.05 12.38 -2.51
C GLY A 105 -23.24 11.81 -1.73
N SER A 106 -23.18 10.54 -1.30
CA SER A 106 -24.25 9.83 -0.59
C SER A 106 -23.99 9.63 0.91
N SER A 107 -23.14 10.46 1.53
CA SER A 107 -22.97 10.52 2.98
C SER A 107 -24.30 10.77 3.69
N SER A 108 -24.67 9.91 4.63
CA SER A 108 -25.94 9.99 5.36
C SER A 108 -25.80 9.38 6.76
N PRO A 109 -26.68 9.75 7.73
CA PRO A 109 -26.70 9.11 9.04
C PRO A 109 -26.89 7.59 8.95
N LEU A 110 -27.77 7.13 8.04
CA LEU A 110 -27.97 5.70 7.77
C LEU A 110 -26.66 4.96 7.46
N GLY A 111 -25.72 5.60 6.76
CA GLY A 111 -24.40 5.04 6.48
C GLY A 111 -23.62 4.72 7.75
N GLN A 112 -23.49 5.68 8.67
CA GLN A 112 -22.78 5.48 9.94
C GLN A 112 -23.42 4.39 10.82
N LEU A 113 -24.76 4.30 10.84
CA LEU A 113 -25.44 3.21 11.55
C LEU A 113 -25.14 1.83 10.93
N PHE A 114 -24.94 1.79 9.60
CA PHE A 114 -24.65 0.57 8.88
C PHE A 114 -23.18 0.15 9.09
N ASP A 115 -22.26 1.09 8.96
CA ASP A 115 -20.83 1.08 9.33
C ASP A 115 -20.62 0.58 10.77
N HIS A 116 -20.82 1.44 11.78
CA HIS A 116 -20.58 1.10 13.20
C HIS A 116 -21.42 -0.11 13.67
N GLY A 117 -22.58 -0.36 13.04
CA GLY A 117 -23.47 -1.49 13.36
C GLY A 117 -22.98 -2.84 12.80
N CYS A 118 -22.36 -2.84 11.62
CA CYS A 118 -21.64 -3.99 11.08
C CYS A 118 -20.35 -4.21 11.86
N ASP A 119 -19.58 -3.15 12.15
CA ASP A 119 -18.34 -3.19 12.91
C ASP A 119 -18.52 -3.85 14.30
N ALA A 120 -19.61 -3.49 15.00
CA ALA A 120 -20.00 -4.12 16.26
C ALA A 120 -20.22 -5.65 16.15
N LEU A 121 -20.89 -6.11 15.09
CA LEU A 121 -21.10 -7.54 14.82
C LEU A 121 -19.80 -8.23 14.38
N SER A 122 -19.00 -7.53 13.59
CA SER A 122 -17.73 -8.00 13.05
C SER A 122 -16.70 -8.20 14.15
N ALA A 123 -16.69 -7.37 15.20
CA ALA A 123 -15.84 -7.55 16.38
C ALA A 123 -16.08 -8.91 17.07
N LEU A 124 -17.34 -9.36 17.21
CA LEU A 124 -17.70 -10.68 17.75
C LEU A 124 -17.19 -11.81 16.84
N VAL A 125 -17.47 -11.71 15.53
CA VAL A 125 -17.04 -12.72 14.55
C VAL A 125 -15.51 -12.84 14.52
N ASN A 126 -14.79 -11.72 14.53
CA ASN A 126 -13.33 -11.68 14.58
C ASN A 126 -12.77 -12.37 15.82
N MET A 127 -13.33 -12.12 17.01
CA MET A 127 -12.88 -12.81 18.22
C MET A 127 -13.19 -14.32 18.19
N LEU A 128 -14.31 -14.74 17.60
CA LEU A 128 -14.59 -16.17 17.35
C LEU A 128 -13.60 -16.80 16.37
N SER A 129 -13.08 -16.06 15.39
CA SER A 129 -11.99 -16.53 14.52
C SER A 129 -10.66 -16.66 15.28
N ALA A 130 -10.38 -15.72 16.19
CA ALA A 130 -9.14 -15.67 16.96
C ALA A 130 -9.00 -16.85 17.93
N VAL A 131 -10.07 -17.20 18.66
CA VAL A 131 -10.04 -18.33 19.61
C VAL A 131 -9.78 -19.68 18.92
N VAL A 132 -10.19 -19.84 17.65
CA VAL A 132 -9.90 -21.04 16.85
C VAL A 132 -8.48 -21.05 16.30
N ALA A 133 -7.98 -19.91 15.81
CA ALA A 133 -6.59 -19.81 15.32
C ALA A 133 -5.57 -20.10 16.43
N LEU A 134 -5.82 -19.57 17.63
CA LEU A 134 -5.01 -19.75 18.83
C LEU A 134 -5.31 -21.06 19.61
N GLN A 135 -6.25 -21.89 19.14
CA GLN A 135 -6.71 -23.12 19.82
C GLN A 135 -7.02 -22.97 21.32
N LEU A 136 -7.66 -21.86 21.72
CA LEU A 136 -7.90 -21.56 23.13
C LEU A 136 -8.96 -22.45 23.80
N GLY A 137 -9.67 -23.28 23.02
CA GLY A 137 -10.70 -24.20 23.50
C GLY A 137 -11.89 -23.52 24.21
N PRO A 138 -12.79 -24.30 24.83
CA PRO A 138 -13.89 -23.77 25.65
C PRO A 138 -13.37 -23.33 27.03
N SER A 139 -12.54 -22.29 27.06
CA SER A 139 -11.81 -21.83 28.25
C SER A 139 -12.19 -20.42 28.69
N HIS A 140 -11.79 -20.04 29.91
CA HIS A 140 -11.88 -18.66 30.40
C HIS A 140 -11.09 -17.66 29.54
N PHE A 141 -10.03 -18.08 28.83
CA PHE A 141 -9.30 -17.21 27.89
C PHE A 141 -10.15 -16.89 26.65
N SER A 142 -10.85 -17.88 26.08
CA SER A 142 -11.79 -17.65 24.98
C SER A 142 -12.91 -16.70 25.38
N TYR A 143 -13.43 -16.84 26.61
CA TYR A 143 -14.43 -15.93 27.16
C TYR A 143 -13.88 -14.50 27.37
N ALA A 144 -12.71 -14.37 27.99
CA ALA A 144 -12.07 -13.08 28.26
C ALA A 144 -11.71 -12.33 26.97
N THR A 145 -11.31 -13.06 25.92
CA THR A 145 -11.03 -12.50 24.57
C THR A 145 -12.26 -11.83 23.98
N ILE A 146 -13.40 -12.54 23.96
CA ILE A 146 -14.70 -12.02 23.49
C ILE A 146 -15.10 -10.78 24.31
N CYS A 147 -15.13 -10.89 25.64
CA CYS A 147 -15.56 -9.79 26.50
C CYS A 147 -14.64 -8.57 26.44
N SER A 148 -13.33 -8.74 26.30
CA SER A 148 -12.37 -7.63 26.24
C SER A 148 -12.63 -6.70 25.05
N VAL A 149 -12.77 -7.25 23.84
CA VAL A 149 -13.07 -6.45 22.65
C VAL A 149 -14.50 -5.91 22.70
N SER A 150 -15.49 -6.72 23.10
CA SER A 150 -16.89 -6.27 23.19
C SER A 150 -17.12 -5.13 24.20
N VAL A 151 -16.42 -5.13 25.34
CA VAL A 151 -16.44 -4.02 26.31
C VAL A 151 -15.74 -2.79 25.74
N SER A 152 -14.58 -2.97 25.10
CA SER A 152 -13.78 -1.85 24.56
C SER A 152 -14.51 -1.13 23.44
N PHE A 153 -15.18 -1.87 22.56
CA PHE A 153 -16.03 -1.33 21.51
C PHE A 153 -17.17 -0.48 22.10
N TYR A 154 -17.95 -1.08 23.02
CA TYR A 154 -19.06 -0.38 23.71
C TYR A 154 -18.60 0.91 24.41
N LEU A 155 -17.42 0.91 25.03
CA LEU A 155 -16.88 2.11 25.69
C LEU A 155 -16.55 3.23 24.70
N ALA A 156 -16.14 2.92 23.46
CA ALA A 156 -15.89 3.93 22.44
C ALA A 156 -17.16 4.65 21.98
N GLN A 157 -18.29 3.94 21.82
CA GLN A 157 -19.58 4.60 21.55
C GLN A 157 -20.18 5.27 22.79
N TRP A 158 -19.82 4.83 24.00
CA TRP A 158 -20.19 5.52 25.23
C TRP A 158 -19.43 6.86 25.38
N GLU A 159 -18.15 6.92 25.00
CA GLU A 159 -17.44 8.20 24.82
C GLU A 159 -18.13 9.06 23.75
N GLU A 160 -18.47 8.50 22.57
CA GLU A 160 -19.17 9.23 21.49
C GLU A 160 -20.54 9.79 21.94
N TYR A 161 -21.36 9.01 22.67
CA TYR A 161 -22.67 9.44 23.17
C TYR A 161 -22.57 10.67 24.10
N HIS A 162 -21.61 10.69 25.03
CA HIS A 162 -21.48 11.77 26.02
C HIS A 162 -20.58 12.94 25.59
N THR A 163 -19.64 12.74 24.65
CA THR A 163 -18.69 13.79 24.21
C THR A 163 -18.99 14.37 22.83
N GLY A 164 -19.71 13.65 21.96
CA GLY A 164 -19.90 14.05 20.57
C GLY A 164 -18.75 13.70 19.62
N THR A 165 -17.73 12.96 20.07
CA THR A 165 -16.60 12.48 19.26
C THR A 165 -16.24 11.04 19.60
N MET A 166 -16.14 10.15 18.61
CA MET A 166 -15.66 8.78 18.80
C MET A 166 -14.13 8.72 18.83
N SER A 167 -13.57 7.83 19.66
CA SER A 167 -12.12 7.64 19.83
C SER A 167 -11.69 6.22 19.45
N CYS A 168 -11.47 5.97 18.16
CA CYS A 168 -11.08 4.65 17.62
C CYS A 168 -9.66 4.19 17.99
N GLY A 169 -8.90 5.02 18.72
CA GLY A 169 -7.52 4.76 19.13
C GLY A 169 -6.93 5.90 19.94
N ASN A 170 -5.63 5.81 20.21
CA ASN A 170 -4.83 6.82 20.93
C ASN A 170 -3.78 7.51 20.04
N GLY A 171 -3.89 7.37 18.71
CA GLY A 171 -2.97 7.89 17.70
C GLY A 171 -1.80 6.95 17.34
N TYR A 172 -1.43 6.04 18.27
CA TYR A 172 -0.39 5.02 18.05
C TYR A 172 -0.98 3.61 17.83
N PHE A 173 -2.10 3.32 18.49
CA PHE A 173 -2.85 2.08 18.35
C PHE A 173 -4.35 2.39 18.29
N GLY A 174 -5.08 1.64 17.48
CA GLY A 174 -6.53 1.66 17.32
C GLY A 174 -7.06 0.36 16.70
N VAL A 175 -8.24 0.43 16.09
CA VAL A 175 -8.93 -0.73 15.50
C VAL A 175 -8.11 -1.38 14.37
N THR A 176 -7.52 -0.57 13.49
CA THR A 176 -6.75 -1.00 12.32
C THR A 176 -5.55 -1.87 12.68
N GLU A 177 -4.77 -1.48 13.71
CA GLU A 177 -3.65 -2.28 14.20
C GLU A 177 -4.14 -3.63 14.76
N GLY A 178 -5.25 -3.64 15.50
CA GLY A 178 -5.85 -4.87 16.05
C GLY A 178 -6.34 -5.83 14.95
N GLN A 179 -6.99 -5.31 13.92
CA GLN A 179 -7.41 -6.07 12.74
C GLN A 179 -6.20 -6.68 12.01
N LEU A 180 -5.13 -5.91 11.75
CA LEU A 180 -3.92 -6.44 11.11
C LEU A 180 -3.18 -7.47 11.96
N VAL A 181 -3.15 -7.33 13.29
CA VAL A 181 -2.60 -8.35 14.20
C VAL A 181 -3.40 -9.66 14.09
N LEU A 182 -4.72 -9.60 13.93
CA LEU A 182 -5.54 -10.81 13.74
C LEU A 182 -5.37 -11.42 12.33
N VAL A 183 -5.21 -10.61 11.27
CA VAL A 183 -4.80 -11.10 9.94
C VAL A 183 -3.45 -11.82 10.04
N PHE A 184 -2.48 -11.25 10.74
CA PHE A 184 -1.18 -11.86 10.99
C PHE A 184 -1.30 -13.18 11.76
N VAL A 185 -2.12 -13.26 12.82
CA VAL A 185 -2.38 -14.51 13.54
C VAL A 185 -2.92 -15.59 12.61
N HIS A 186 -3.90 -15.28 11.74
CA HIS A 186 -4.42 -16.25 10.77
C HIS A 186 -3.39 -16.70 9.73
N VAL A 187 -2.61 -15.78 9.16
CA VAL A 187 -1.54 -16.11 8.21
C VAL A 187 -0.43 -16.94 8.86
N TRP A 188 -0.01 -16.58 10.07
CA TRP A 188 0.93 -17.36 10.87
C TRP A 188 0.43 -18.79 11.12
N THR A 189 -0.83 -18.90 11.54
CA THR A 189 -1.49 -20.18 11.81
C THR A 189 -1.60 -21.05 10.55
N ALA A 190 -1.82 -20.44 9.38
CA ALA A 190 -1.83 -21.14 8.10
C ALA A 190 -0.46 -21.72 7.71
N VAL A 191 0.64 -21.01 8.01
CA VAL A 191 2.00 -21.44 7.60
C VAL A 191 2.62 -22.43 8.60
N PHE A 192 2.42 -22.23 9.90
CA PHE A 192 3.10 -23.02 10.95
C PHE A 192 2.20 -24.03 11.66
N GLY A 193 0.89 -23.99 11.40
CA GLY A 193 -0.10 -24.77 12.13
C GLY A 193 -0.43 -24.14 13.50
N SER A 194 -1.67 -24.32 13.94
CA SER A 194 -2.16 -23.80 15.23
C SER A 194 -1.55 -24.47 16.45
N SER A 195 -0.79 -25.57 16.30
CA SER A 195 0.01 -26.16 17.36
C SER A 195 1.16 -25.27 17.84
N PHE A 196 1.63 -24.33 16.99
CA PHE A 196 2.65 -23.36 17.36
C PHE A 196 2.25 -22.55 18.61
N TRP A 197 0.98 -22.17 18.73
CA TRP A 197 0.52 -21.30 19.80
C TRP A 197 0.56 -21.93 21.20
N HIS A 198 0.65 -23.26 21.28
CA HIS A 198 0.79 -24.01 22.54
C HIS A 198 2.25 -24.20 22.99
N LEU A 199 3.23 -23.75 22.21
CA LEU A 199 4.64 -23.80 22.61
C LEU A 199 4.89 -22.85 23.79
N GLN A 200 5.63 -23.32 24.79
CA GLN A 200 6.11 -22.48 25.88
C GLN A 200 7.18 -21.50 25.37
N ILE A 201 7.12 -20.26 25.85
CA ILE A 201 8.03 -19.19 25.39
C ILE A 201 9.48 -19.43 25.84
N ALA A 202 9.66 -20.05 27.00
CA ALA A 202 10.96 -20.52 27.49
C ALA A 202 10.75 -21.72 28.45
N PRO A 203 11.73 -22.64 28.62
CA PRO A 203 11.58 -23.83 29.48
C PRO A 203 11.27 -23.56 30.96
N PHE A 204 11.48 -22.33 31.43
CA PHE A 204 11.20 -21.89 32.81
C PHE A 204 9.99 -20.95 32.90
N PHE A 205 9.27 -20.72 31.79
CA PHE A 205 8.12 -19.83 31.73
C PHE A 205 6.86 -20.65 31.42
N PRO A 206 5.92 -20.79 32.37
CA PRO A 206 4.86 -21.79 32.29
C PRO A 206 3.75 -21.47 31.29
N TYR A 207 3.82 -20.33 30.60
CA TYR A 207 2.79 -19.85 29.68
C TYR A 207 3.16 -20.06 28.21
N ALA A 208 2.15 -20.40 27.42
CA ALA A 208 2.26 -20.57 25.98
C ALA A 208 2.15 -19.24 25.22
N PHE A 209 2.60 -19.21 23.95
CA PHE A 209 2.47 -18.03 23.08
C PHE A 209 1.01 -17.54 22.95
N ALA A 210 0.03 -18.45 22.92
CA ALA A 210 -1.40 -18.11 22.88
C ALA A 210 -1.82 -17.25 24.08
N GLU A 211 -1.46 -17.70 25.29
CA GLU A 211 -1.89 -17.09 26.56
C GLU A 211 -1.27 -15.71 26.74
N VAL A 212 0.02 -15.57 26.45
CA VAL A 212 0.71 -14.28 26.52
C VAL A 212 0.18 -13.31 25.48
N LEU A 213 -0.09 -13.76 24.24
CA LEU A 213 -0.72 -12.90 23.23
C LEU A 213 -2.11 -12.42 23.68
N VAL A 214 -2.96 -13.31 24.21
CA VAL A 214 -4.28 -12.96 24.75
C VAL A 214 -4.15 -11.97 25.90
N VAL A 215 -3.26 -12.20 26.86
CA VAL A 215 -3.02 -11.27 27.98
C VAL A 215 -2.52 -9.91 27.49
N CYS A 216 -1.60 -9.87 26.52
CA CYS A 216 -1.11 -8.62 25.92
C CYS A 216 -2.22 -7.87 25.18
N LEU A 217 -3.09 -8.55 24.44
CA LEU A 217 -4.23 -7.93 23.75
C LEU A 217 -5.28 -7.40 24.74
N ILE A 218 -5.61 -8.16 25.79
CA ILE A 218 -6.51 -7.71 26.86
C ILE A 218 -5.93 -6.49 27.58
N LEU A 219 -4.62 -6.49 27.90
CA LEU A 219 -3.94 -5.34 28.49
C LEU A 219 -3.92 -4.14 27.53
N SER A 220 -3.73 -4.34 26.23
CA SER A 220 -3.80 -3.28 25.22
C SER A 220 -5.19 -2.65 25.16
N ASN A 221 -6.25 -3.46 25.15
CA ASN A 221 -7.64 -3.01 25.19
C ASN A 221 -7.96 -2.22 26.47
N VAL A 222 -7.49 -2.69 27.63
CA VAL A 222 -7.57 -1.96 28.90
C VAL A 222 -6.81 -0.63 28.80
N ILE A 223 -5.58 -0.62 28.27
CA ILE A 223 -4.79 0.60 28.09
C ILE A 223 -5.49 1.58 27.13
N LEU A 224 -6.17 1.13 26.08
CA LEU A 224 -6.96 1.99 25.19
C LEU A 224 -8.17 2.61 25.92
N ALA A 225 -8.94 1.80 26.66
CA ALA A 225 -10.06 2.30 27.49
C ALA A 225 -9.62 3.28 28.60
N TYR A 226 -8.34 3.25 29.00
CA TYR A 226 -7.76 4.12 30.03
C TYR A 226 -6.76 5.16 29.52
N THR A 227 -6.37 5.26 28.25
CA THR A 227 -5.34 6.23 27.82
C THR A 227 -5.61 6.90 26.47
N LYS A 228 -5.65 8.25 26.50
CA LYS A 228 -5.69 9.13 25.34
C LYS A 228 -4.57 10.17 25.47
N TYR A 229 -3.87 10.43 24.37
CA TYR A 229 -2.82 11.43 24.30
C TYR A 229 -3.37 12.68 23.60
N GLN A 230 -3.82 13.67 24.37
CA GLN A 230 -4.35 14.91 23.80
C GLN A 230 -3.21 15.90 23.51
N LYS A 231 -3.06 16.29 22.25
CA LYS A 231 -1.99 17.18 21.77
C LYS A 231 -2.35 18.66 21.99
N THR A 232 -2.48 19.08 23.25
CA THR A 232 -2.82 20.46 23.64
C THR A 232 -1.56 21.29 23.93
N THR A 233 -1.09 22.00 22.91
CA THR A 233 0.00 23.00 22.96
C THR A 233 1.40 22.43 23.26
N ILE A 234 2.44 23.13 22.79
CA ILE A 234 3.83 22.63 22.73
C ILE A 234 4.48 22.39 24.12
N LEU A 235 3.90 22.93 25.21
CA LEU A 235 4.60 23.04 26.49
C LEU A 235 4.36 21.91 27.50
N TYR A 236 3.17 21.28 27.53
CA TYR A 236 2.85 20.21 28.51
C TYR A 236 1.83 19.18 27.99
N PRO A 237 2.24 17.92 27.70
CA PRO A 237 1.31 16.87 27.30
C PRO A 237 0.53 16.32 28.52
N GLN A 238 -0.75 16.64 28.63
CA GLN A 238 -1.63 16.05 29.65
C GLN A 238 -2.13 14.67 29.22
N ARG A 239 -2.01 13.69 30.13
CA ARG A 239 -2.66 12.37 29.98
C ARG A 239 -4.11 12.48 30.43
N VAL A 240 -5.05 12.09 29.57
CA VAL A 240 -6.48 11.98 29.93
C VAL A 240 -6.97 10.58 29.55
N TYR A 241 -7.85 10.01 30.35
CA TYR A 241 -8.31 8.62 30.24
C TYR A 241 -9.68 8.64 29.52
N SER A 242 -10.02 7.68 28.63
CA SER A 242 -11.31 7.73 27.89
C SER A 242 -12.52 7.79 28.82
N ILE A 243 -12.55 6.93 29.86
CA ILE A 243 -13.57 6.99 30.92
C ILE A 243 -13.54 8.35 31.66
N SER A 244 -12.36 8.93 31.87
CA SER A 244 -12.24 10.28 32.45
C SER A 244 -12.67 11.39 31.48
N ASN A 245 -12.69 11.22 30.16
CA ASN A 245 -13.22 12.24 29.25
C ASN A 245 -14.70 12.52 29.58
N VAL A 246 -15.50 11.46 29.77
CA VAL A 246 -16.93 11.56 30.14
C VAL A 246 -17.12 12.15 31.55
N PHE A 247 -16.22 11.87 32.49
CA PHE A 247 -16.33 12.38 33.88
C PHE A 247 -15.64 13.74 34.13
N LEU A 248 -14.68 14.16 33.31
CA LEU A 248 -14.00 15.46 33.37
C LEU A 248 -14.62 16.49 32.43
N ALA A 249 -15.37 16.06 31.41
CA ALA A 249 -16.12 16.97 30.55
C ALA A 249 -16.98 17.95 31.39
N PRO A 250 -16.95 19.26 31.04
CA PRO A 250 -17.94 20.22 31.52
C PRO A 250 -19.35 19.76 31.19
N LEU A 251 -20.29 19.98 32.11
CA LEU A 251 -21.70 19.59 31.94
C LEU A 251 -22.38 20.31 30.75
N ASP A 252 -21.76 21.38 30.26
CA ASP A 252 -22.21 22.23 29.17
C ASP A 252 -21.31 22.14 27.93
N HIS A 253 -20.48 21.08 27.81
CA HIS A 253 -19.62 20.84 26.65
C HIS A 253 -20.42 20.63 25.35
N LEU A 254 -21.55 19.92 25.43
CA LEU A 254 -22.49 19.74 24.32
C LEU A 254 -23.62 20.79 24.41
N LYS A 255 -23.72 21.64 23.38
CA LYS A 255 -24.73 22.72 23.26
C LYS A 255 -25.44 22.68 21.91
N GLY A 256 -26.62 23.30 21.84
CA GLY A 256 -27.38 23.47 20.61
C GLY A 256 -27.80 22.16 19.94
N GLU A 257 -27.72 22.12 18.61
CA GLU A 257 -28.17 20.98 17.79
C GLU A 257 -27.47 19.65 18.10
N GLU A 258 -26.29 19.66 18.72
CA GLU A 258 -25.51 18.45 19.03
C GLU A 258 -26.01 17.72 20.27
N LEU A 259 -26.52 18.48 21.24
CA LEU A 259 -27.19 17.95 22.43
C LEU A 259 -28.58 17.43 22.06
N GLY A 260 -29.36 18.22 21.32
CA GLY A 260 -30.74 17.86 20.96
C GLY A 260 -31.57 17.51 22.19
N ASN A 261 -32.07 16.27 22.28
CA ASN A 261 -32.80 15.74 23.44
C ASN A 261 -31.96 14.72 24.25
N LYS A 262 -30.64 14.61 24.03
CA LYS A 262 -29.76 13.72 24.80
C LYS A 262 -29.73 14.15 26.27
N GLN A 263 -29.91 13.19 27.17
CA GLN A 263 -29.62 13.41 28.60
C GLN A 263 -28.19 12.98 28.87
N VAL A 264 -27.32 13.96 29.12
CA VAL A 264 -25.90 13.80 29.44
C VAL A 264 -25.73 14.15 30.92
N SER A 265 -25.55 13.14 31.76
CA SER A 265 -25.41 13.30 33.22
C SER A 265 -24.50 12.20 33.76
N LYS A 266 -23.56 12.57 34.63
CA LYS A 266 -22.53 11.66 35.17
C LYS A 266 -23.16 10.47 35.94
N HIS A 267 -24.31 10.67 36.57
CA HIS A 267 -25.10 9.60 37.20
C HIS A 267 -25.72 8.63 36.17
N VAL A 268 -26.31 9.16 35.09
CA VAL A 268 -26.88 8.33 34.01
C VAL A 268 -25.77 7.58 33.26
N ALA A 269 -24.62 8.23 33.04
CA ALA A 269 -23.43 7.63 32.44
C ALA A 269 -22.93 6.41 33.24
N LEU A 270 -22.83 6.53 34.58
CA LEU A 270 -22.50 5.40 35.46
C LEU A 270 -23.53 4.27 35.37
N LEU A 271 -24.83 4.58 35.41
CA LEU A 271 -25.88 3.55 35.33
C LEU A 271 -25.88 2.78 33.99
N GLN A 272 -25.45 3.40 32.89
CA GLN A 272 -25.33 2.73 31.59
C GLN A 272 -24.25 1.62 31.59
N LEU A 273 -23.21 1.73 32.43
CA LEU A 273 -22.16 0.72 32.55
C LEU A 273 -22.61 -0.55 33.30
N VAL A 274 -23.72 -0.49 34.06
CA VAL A 274 -24.17 -1.61 34.90
C VAL A 274 -24.63 -2.81 34.07
N PRO A 275 -25.42 -2.69 32.97
CA PRO A 275 -25.82 -3.85 32.18
C PRO A 275 -24.72 -4.54 31.37
N PRO A 276 -23.75 -3.84 30.73
CA PRO A 276 -22.54 -4.47 30.18
C PRO A 276 -21.74 -5.25 31.23
N PHE A 277 -21.57 -4.70 32.44
CA PHE A 277 -20.95 -5.41 33.56
C PHE A 277 -21.76 -6.64 33.98
N ALA A 278 -23.10 -6.52 34.06
CA ALA A 278 -23.99 -7.64 34.39
C ALA A 278 -23.97 -8.77 33.34
N VAL A 279 -23.77 -8.47 32.06
CA VAL A 279 -23.54 -9.49 31.01
C VAL A 279 -22.18 -10.17 31.19
N THR A 280 -21.13 -9.42 31.51
CA THR A 280 -19.78 -9.97 31.77
C THR A 280 -19.78 -10.88 33.00
N PHE A 281 -20.41 -10.44 34.10
CA PHE A 281 -20.48 -11.23 35.33
C PHE A 281 -21.45 -12.41 35.21
N GLY A 282 -22.62 -12.20 34.61
CA GLY A 282 -23.59 -13.27 34.35
C GLY A 282 -23.05 -14.35 33.41
N GLY A 283 -22.35 -13.95 32.35
CA GLY A 283 -21.68 -14.89 31.44
C GLY A 283 -20.57 -15.68 32.12
N PHE A 284 -19.75 -15.05 32.97
CA PHE A 284 -18.75 -15.73 33.80
C PHE A 284 -19.39 -16.79 34.73
N LEU A 285 -20.55 -16.49 35.33
CA LEU A 285 -21.32 -17.45 36.12
C LEU A 285 -21.84 -18.62 35.27
N LEU A 286 -22.30 -18.39 34.04
CA LEU A 286 -22.74 -19.48 33.16
C LEU A 286 -21.58 -20.45 32.82
N ILE A 287 -20.39 -19.94 32.48
CA ILE A 287 -19.25 -20.79 32.09
C ILE A 287 -18.50 -21.43 33.28
N SER A 288 -18.63 -20.88 34.49
CA SER A 288 -17.94 -21.37 35.70
C SER A 288 -18.87 -22.07 36.70
N GLY A 289 -20.17 -22.05 36.45
CA GLY A 289 -21.22 -22.59 37.31
C GLY A 289 -21.75 -23.96 36.86
N PRO A 290 -23.01 -24.30 37.20
CA PRO A 290 -23.63 -25.58 36.86
C PRO A 290 -23.66 -25.91 35.35
N LEU A 291 -23.52 -24.90 34.48
CA LEU A 291 -23.52 -25.08 33.03
C LEU A 291 -22.12 -25.23 32.41
N ALA A 292 -21.04 -25.19 33.20
CA ALA A 292 -19.67 -25.37 32.71
C ALA A 292 -19.46 -26.64 31.84
N PRO A 293 -20.06 -27.82 32.16
CA PRO A 293 -19.95 -29.00 31.29
C PRO A 293 -20.63 -28.82 29.92
N TYR A 294 -21.67 -27.99 29.84
CA TYR A 294 -22.31 -27.65 28.57
C TYR A 294 -21.52 -26.59 27.79
N TYR A 295 -20.81 -25.67 28.47
CA TYR A 295 -19.86 -24.77 27.81
C TYR A 295 -18.70 -25.53 27.17
N ALA A 296 -18.19 -26.58 27.83
CA ALA A 296 -17.16 -27.46 27.29
C ALA A 296 -17.58 -28.24 26.02
N GLN A 297 -18.88 -28.48 25.82
CA GLN A 297 -19.43 -29.24 24.68
C GLN A 297 -20.06 -28.35 23.59
N TYR A 298 -20.56 -27.17 23.95
CA TYR A 298 -21.34 -26.29 23.07
C TYR A 298 -20.97 -24.80 23.28
N PRO A 299 -19.69 -24.40 23.18
CA PRO A 299 -19.23 -23.07 23.62
C PRO A 299 -19.92 -21.91 22.88
N LEU A 300 -20.30 -22.12 21.61
CA LEU A 300 -21.01 -21.13 20.80
C LEU A 300 -22.39 -20.74 21.36
N LEU A 301 -23.09 -21.65 22.07
CA LEU A 301 -24.38 -21.33 22.72
C LEU A 301 -24.23 -20.33 23.89
N PHE A 302 -23.00 -20.11 24.36
CA PHE A 302 -22.68 -19.11 25.39
C PHE A 302 -22.08 -17.86 24.75
N LEU A 303 -21.04 -18.01 23.92
CA LEU A 303 -20.29 -16.87 23.40
C LEU A 303 -21.10 -16.00 22.42
N ILE A 304 -21.93 -16.61 21.54
CA ILE A 304 -22.74 -15.86 20.56
C ILE A 304 -23.75 -14.93 21.26
N PRO A 305 -24.67 -15.40 22.13
CA PRO A 305 -25.65 -14.50 22.75
C PRO A 305 -25.04 -13.50 23.73
N ILE A 306 -23.91 -13.83 24.37
CA ILE A 306 -23.17 -12.88 25.21
C ILE A 306 -22.59 -11.76 24.33
N GLY A 307 -21.90 -12.11 23.25
CA GLY A 307 -21.40 -11.14 22.27
C GLY A 307 -22.51 -10.29 21.66
N LEU A 308 -23.59 -10.91 21.15
CA LEU A 308 -24.74 -10.21 20.59
C LEU A 308 -25.45 -9.29 21.60
N SER A 309 -25.34 -9.55 22.91
CA SER A 309 -25.83 -8.60 23.93
C SER A 309 -25.01 -7.30 23.93
N PHE A 310 -23.69 -7.36 23.74
CA PHE A 310 -22.84 -6.17 23.53
C PHE A 310 -23.08 -5.49 22.19
N VAL A 311 -23.26 -6.25 21.11
CA VAL A 311 -23.65 -5.68 19.81
C VAL A 311 -24.97 -4.91 19.97
N MET A 312 -25.96 -5.50 20.64
CA MET A 312 -27.26 -4.87 20.92
C MET A 312 -27.15 -3.64 21.83
N PHE A 313 -26.30 -3.64 22.87
CA PHE A 313 -26.06 -2.45 23.69
C PHE A 313 -25.48 -1.30 22.85
N SER A 314 -24.46 -1.60 22.03
CA SER A 314 -23.72 -0.64 21.21
C SER A 314 -24.60 -0.09 20.08
N SER A 315 -25.28 -0.94 19.31
CA SER A 315 -26.21 -0.53 18.25
C SER A 315 -27.33 0.37 18.78
N ARG A 316 -27.89 0.08 19.96
CA ARG A 316 -28.91 0.95 20.58
C ARG A 316 -28.35 2.30 21.02
N MET A 317 -27.09 2.36 21.40
CA MET A 317 -26.41 3.60 21.78
C MET A 317 -26.09 4.47 20.57
N ILE A 318 -25.60 3.88 19.48
CA ILE A 318 -25.40 4.53 18.18
C ILE A 318 -26.71 5.16 17.70
N VAL A 319 -27.80 4.39 17.67
CA VAL A 319 -29.14 4.89 17.33
C VAL A 319 -29.58 6.03 18.25
N SER A 320 -29.41 5.91 19.57
CA SER A 320 -29.75 7.00 20.51
C SER A 320 -28.90 8.27 20.31
N HIS A 321 -27.60 8.14 20.03
CA HIS A 321 -26.70 9.26 19.74
C HIS A 321 -27.16 9.99 18.47
N MET A 322 -27.35 9.25 17.37
CA MET A 322 -27.70 9.80 16.06
C MET A 322 -29.11 10.41 16.03
N CYS A 323 -30.09 9.73 16.63
CA CYS A 323 -31.45 10.25 16.80
C CYS A 323 -31.52 11.39 17.84
N LYS A 324 -30.42 11.72 18.52
CA LYS A 324 -30.32 12.77 19.55
C LYS A 324 -31.36 12.62 20.68
N VAL A 325 -31.56 11.38 21.15
CA VAL A 325 -32.52 11.02 22.21
C VAL A 325 -31.83 10.36 23.42
N PRO A 326 -32.44 10.34 24.62
CA PRO A 326 -31.82 9.76 25.80
C PRO A 326 -31.53 8.26 25.66
N PHE A 327 -30.25 7.86 25.79
CA PHE A 327 -29.88 6.46 25.97
C PHE A 327 -30.08 6.05 27.44
N THR A 328 -31.16 5.34 27.74
CA THR A 328 -31.33 4.70 29.06
C THR A 328 -30.43 3.46 29.19
N PRO A 329 -30.12 2.94 30.40
CA PRO A 329 -29.19 1.81 30.57
C PRO A 329 -29.54 0.48 29.87
N GLN A 330 -30.72 0.32 29.27
CA GLN A 330 -31.15 -0.90 28.56
C GLN A 330 -31.23 -2.20 29.40
N PHE A 331 -31.52 -2.12 30.71
CA PHE A 331 -31.74 -3.31 31.58
C PHE A 331 -32.62 -4.42 30.94
N ARG A 332 -33.59 -4.06 30.08
CA ARG A 332 -34.40 -4.98 29.28
C ARG A 332 -33.61 -6.03 28.47
N ILE A 333 -32.37 -5.73 28.05
CA ILE A 333 -31.50 -6.67 27.32
C ILE A 333 -31.02 -7.80 28.23
N LEU A 334 -30.94 -7.57 29.56
CA LEU A 334 -30.55 -8.58 30.52
C LEU A 334 -31.63 -9.66 30.74
N MET A 335 -32.89 -9.40 30.40
CA MET A 335 -34.02 -10.27 30.79
C MET A 335 -33.83 -11.75 30.39
N PRO A 336 -33.39 -12.11 29.16
CA PRO A 336 -33.13 -13.51 28.82
C PRO A 336 -31.99 -14.14 29.63
N LEU A 337 -30.93 -13.39 29.93
CA LEU A 337 -29.80 -13.85 30.75
C LEU A 337 -30.20 -14.00 32.23
N VAL A 338 -30.99 -13.08 32.77
CA VAL A 338 -31.53 -13.15 34.14
C VAL A 338 -32.47 -14.34 34.29
N VAL A 339 -33.35 -14.60 33.31
CA VAL A 339 -34.21 -15.79 33.32
C VAL A 339 -33.38 -17.08 33.26
N LEU A 340 -32.35 -17.14 32.40
CA LEU A 340 -31.45 -18.31 32.34
C LEU A 340 -30.68 -18.53 33.66
N LEU A 341 -30.15 -17.47 34.27
CA LEU A 341 -29.47 -17.55 35.57
C LEU A 341 -30.43 -17.97 36.70
N LEU A 342 -31.65 -17.45 36.73
CA LEU A 342 -32.67 -17.89 37.69
C LEU A 342 -33.06 -19.35 37.47
N ALA A 343 -33.23 -19.80 36.23
CA ALA A 343 -33.48 -21.21 35.91
C ALA A 343 -32.30 -22.13 36.28
N THR A 344 -31.07 -21.62 36.28
CA THR A 344 -29.84 -22.36 36.59
C THR A 344 -29.55 -22.44 38.11
N TYR A 345 -29.85 -21.38 38.86
CA TYR A 345 -29.43 -21.23 40.27
C TYR A 345 -30.58 -21.23 41.29
N SER A 346 -31.84 -21.07 40.88
CA SER A 346 -32.98 -21.17 41.80
C SER A 346 -33.40 -22.62 42.06
N LYS A 347 -34.06 -22.87 43.18
CA LYS A 347 -34.64 -24.18 43.53
C LYS A 347 -36.12 -24.29 43.12
N ILE A 348 -36.53 -23.60 42.05
CA ILE A 348 -37.92 -23.59 41.58
C ILE A 348 -38.15 -24.82 40.69
N GLU A 349 -39.02 -25.73 41.13
CA GLU A 349 -39.28 -27.02 40.45
C GLU A 349 -39.69 -26.85 38.97
N ALA A 350 -40.41 -25.77 38.65
CA ALA A 350 -40.83 -25.44 37.28
C ALA A 350 -39.68 -25.16 36.30
N PHE A 351 -38.46 -24.86 36.79
CA PHE A 351 -37.26 -24.77 35.96
C PHE A 351 -36.45 -26.07 35.95
N ALA A 352 -36.50 -26.85 37.03
CA ALA A 352 -35.76 -28.11 37.16
C ALA A 352 -36.21 -29.21 36.17
N THR A 353 -37.40 -29.07 35.57
CA THR A 353 -37.94 -29.98 34.55
C THR A 353 -37.44 -29.67 33.12
N ILE A 354 -36.80 -28.52 32.88
CA ILE A 354 -36.35 -28.10 31.55
C ILE A 354 -34.87 -28.49 31.34
N PRO A 355 -34.52 -29.29 30.32
CA PRO A 355 -33.13 -29.69 30.09
C PRO A 355 -32.23 -28.46 29.83
N PRO A 356 -31.04 -28.34 30.47
CA PRO A 356 -30.20 -27.15 30.35
C PRO A 356 -29.80 -26.77 28.92
N LEU A 357 -29.58 -27.76 28.06
CA LEU A 357 -29.29 -27.56 26.63
C LEU A 357 -30.45 -26.89 25.87
N VAL A 358 -31.71 -27.19 26.24
CA VAL A 358 -32.90 -26.54 25.67
C VAL A 358 -32.97 -25.09 26.13
N SER A 359 -32.73 -24.82 27.42
CA SER A 359 -32.69 -23.45 27.97
C SER A 359 -31.58 -22.60 27.32
N LEU A 360 -30.39 -23.16 27.13
CA LEU A 360 -29.27 -22.50 26.43
C LEU A 360 -29.57 -22.23 24.96
N THR A 361 -30.16 -23.21 24.26
CA THR A 361 -30.54 -23.06 22.84
C THR A 361 -31.64 -22.00 22.68
N ALA A 362 -32.65 -22.01 23.56
CA ALA A 362 -33.71 -20.99 23.59
C ALA A 362 -33.16 -19.59 23.88
N TYR A 363 -32.24 -19.45 24.83
CA TYR A 363 -31.53 -18.19 25.11
C TYR A 363 -30.77 -17.68 23.88
N CYS A 364 -29.98 -18.55 23.22
CA CYS A 364 -29.24 -18.21 22.01
C CYS A 364 -30.15 -17.76 20.86
N ILE A 365 -31.21 -18.51 20.56
CA ILE A 365 -32.19 -18.17 19.53
C ILE A 365 -32.92 -16.85 19.85
N LEU A 366 -33.36 -16.67 21.10
CA LEU A 366 -34.11 -15.49 21.52
C LEU A 366 -33.28 -14.20 21.42
N VAL A 367 -32.03 -14.20 21.89
CA VAL A 367 -31.13 -13.04 21.78
C VAL A 367 -30.84 -12.72 20.32
N THR A 368 -30.56 -13.76 19.51
CA THR A 368 -30.29 -13.61 18.06
C THR A 368 -31.50 -13.00 17.33
N PHE A 369 -32.71 -13.50 17.60
CA PHE A 369 -33.95 -12.98 17.03
C PHE A 369 -34.21 -11.53 17.44
N ILE A 370 -34.06 -11.20 18.74
CA ILE A 370 -34.25 -9.84 19.27
C ILE A 370 -33.30 -8.84 18.59
N TYR A 371 -32.03 -9.23 18.38
CA TYR A 371 -31.04 -8.39 17.69
C TYR A 371 -31.42 -8.13 16.22
N PHE A 372 -31.61 -9.18 15.42
CA PHE A 372 -31.91 -9.02 14.00
C PHE A 372 -33.27 -8.33 13.76
N HIS A 373 -34.29 -8.65 14.56
CA HIS A 373 -35.58 -7.96 14.48
C HIS A 373 -35.43 -6.45 14.74
N TYR A 374 -34.70 -6.06 15.79
CA TYR A 374 -34.46 -4.66 16.10
C TYR A 374 -33.69 -3.93 15.00
N MET A 375 -32.58 -4.50 14.53
CA MET A 375 -31.73 -3.86 13.52
C MET A 375 -32.45 -3.70 12.18
N LEU A 376 -33.13 -4.76 11.69
CA LEU A 376 -33.89 -4.68 10.44
C LEU A 376 -35.00 -3.64 10.53
N SER A 377 -35.80 -3.64 11.60
CA SER A 377 -36.87 -2.65 11.78
C SER A 377 -36.34 -1.22 11.86
N VAL A 378 -35.25 -0.96 12.59
CA VAL A 378 -34.64 0.37 12.67
C VAL A 378 -34.10 0.82 11.31
N VAL A 379 -33.37 -0.04 10.60
CA VAL A 379 -32.82 0.27 9.26
C VAL A 379 -33.95 0.58 8.27
N PHE A 380 -35.01 -0.23 8.22
CA PHE A 380 -36.14 0.02 7.32
C PHE A 380 -36.95 1.26 7.70
N GLU A 381 -37.16 1.55 8.99
CA GLU A 381 -37.82 2.79 9.44
C GLU A 381 -37.03 4.04 9.04
N ILE A 382 -35.70 4.00 9.16
CA ILE A 382 -34.81 5.09 8.73
C ILE A 382 -34.82 5.24 7.20
N CYS A 383 -34.73 4.14 6.44
CA CYS A 383 -34.81 4.16 4.97
C CYS A 383 -36.14 4.76 4.49
N ALA A 384 -37.25 4.39 5.11
CA ALA A 384 -38.58 4.90 4.78
C ALA A 384 -38.74 6.38 5.13
N HIS A 385 -38.17 6.84 6.25
CA HIS A 385 -38.23 8.24 6.67
C HIS A 385 -37.36 9.16 5.80
N LEU A 386 -36.09 8.79 5.60
CA LEU A 386 -35.13 9.56 4.80
C LEU A 386 -35.31 9.37 3.29
N LYS A 387 -36.12 8.39 2.85
CA LYS A 387 -36.37 7.99 1.46
C LYS A 387 -35.09 7.56 0.70
N ILE A 388 -34.17 6.92 1.42
CA ILE A 388 -32.89 6.45 0.88
C ILE A 388 -32.99 4.96 0.50
N PRO A 389 -32.65 4.56 -0.74
CA PRO A 389 -32.50 3.15 -1.10
C PRO A 389 -31.28 2.53 -0.39
N LEU A 390 -31.47 1.38 0.26
CA LEU A 390 -30.49 0.85 1.23
C LEU A 390 -29.15 0.40 0.62
N LEU A 391 -29.16 -0.28 -0.53
CA LEU A 391 -27.98 -0.98 -1.07
C LEU A 391 -27.52 -0.48 -2.46
N THR A 392 -28.32 0.33 -3.14
CA THR A 392 -28.05 0.82 -4.49
C THR A 392 -28.30 2.31 -4.57
N LEU A 393 -27.43 3.04 -5.24
CA LEU A 393 -27.63 4.45 -5.56
C LEU A 393 -28.41 4.57 -6.88
N PRO A 394 -29.39 5.49 -6.98
CA PRO A 394 -30.02 5.76 -8.26
C PRO A 394 -28.97 6.26 -9.25
N LYS A 395 -29.03 5.80 -10.51
CA LYS A 395 -28.20 6.39 -11.57
C LYS A 395 -28.47 7.89 -11.60
N LYS A 396 -27.44 8.72 -11.39
CA LYS A 396 -27.48 10.11 -11.88
C LYS A 396 -27.75 10.02 -13.38
N LEU A 397 -28.94 10.45 -13.81
CA LEU A 397 -29.13 10.80 -15.20
C LEU A 397 -28.14 11.93 -15.48
N SER A 398 -27.19 11.68 -16.38
CA SER A 398 -26.33 12.74 -16.90
C SER A 398 -27.23 13.76 -17.58
N THR A 399 -27.25 15.01 -17.10
CA THR A 399 -28.07 16.09 -17.67
C THR A 399 -27.47 16.61 -18.98
N MET A 400 -27.44 15.71 -19.97
CA MET A 400 -27.23 15.93 -21.39
C MET A 400 -28.38 15.21 -22.11
N TYR A 401 -28.82 15.73 -23.25
CA TYR A 401 -29.98 15.24 -24.02
C TYR A 401 -31.39 15.50 -23.42
N THR A 402 -31.64 16.72 -22.91
CA THR A 402 -33.01 17.27 -22.86
C THR A 402 -33.08 18.73 -23.30
N THR A 403 -32.55 19.02 -24.49
CA THR A 403 -32.67 20.37 -25.13
C THR A 403 -32.91 20.25 -26.64
N LEU A 404 -33.60 19.18 -27.06
CA LEU A 404 -33.88 18.89 -28.46
C LEU A 404 -35.24 18.17 -28.68
N PHE A 405 -36.17 18.28 -27.71
CA PHE A 405 -37.53 17.73 -27.86
C PHE A 405 -38.59 18.49 -27.01
N SER A 406 -38.65 19.81 -27.16
CA SER A 406 -39.76 20.64 -26.66
C SER A 406 -39.92 21.90 -27.52
N PHE A 407 -40.20 21.68 -28.81
CA PHE A 407 -40.82 22.67 -29.68
C PHE A 407 -42.11 22.04 -30.21
N THR A 408 -43.19 22.82 -30.34
CA THR A 408 -44.53 22.37 -30.81
C THR A 408 -45.29 21.40 -29.89
N VAL A 409 -45.81 21.91 -28.76
CA VAL A 409 -47.25 21.79 -28.44
C VAL A 409 -47.74 23.16 -27.95
N ASN A 410 -48.91 23.59 -28.41
CA ASN A 410 -49.55 24.87 -28.08
C ASN A 410 -49.96 24.91 -26.58
N MET A 411 -49.77 26.03 -25.86
CA MET A 411 -50.55 27.27 -25.96
C MET A 411 -52.07 27.02 -25.78
N PHE A 412 -52.52 26.81 -24.54
CA PHE A 412 -53.85 27.20 -24.06
C PHE A 412 -53.95 27.16 -22.52
N GLN A 413 -54.96 27.87 -22.00
CA GLN A 413 -55.51 27.91 -20.63
C GLN A 413 -54.77 28.72 -19.54
N HIS A 414 -55.61 29.52 -18.85
CA HIS A 414 -55.35 30.40 -17.71
C HIS A 414 -55.40 29.65 -16.37
N GLU A 415 -54.99 30.35 -15.30
CA GLU A 415 -55.50 30.23 -13.91
C GLU A 415 -55.57 28.84 -13.24
N TYR A 416 -54.66 28.64 -12.26
CA TYR A 416 -55.12 28.61 -10.86
C TYR A 416 -54.01 29.06 -9.89
N SER A 417 -54.41 29.52 -8.71
CA SER A 417 -53.53 29.97 -7.62
C SER A 417 -53.40 28.90 -6.52
N ASP A 418 -52.23 28.74 -5.91
CA ASP A 418 -52.14 28.33 -4.50
C ASP A 418 -50.83 28.82 -3.84
N ASP A 419 -50.90 29.11 -2.55
CA ASP A 419 -49.79 29.66 -1.75
C ASP A 419 -48.86 28.57 -1.20
N ARG A 420 -47.57 28.91 -1.06
CA ARG A 420 -46.71 28.48 0.07
C ARG A 420 -45.37 29.22 0.10
N PRO A 421 -44.77 29.44 1.29
CA PRO A 421 -43.65 30.36 1.47
C PRO A 421 -42.28 29.79 1.07
N MET A 422 -41.30 30.71 1.02
CA MET A 422 -39.92 30.49 0.58
C MET A 422 -39.20 29.33 1.28
N ARG A 423 -38.35 28.62 0.52
CA ARG A 423 -37.21 27.88 1.09
C ARG A 423 -36.02 28.84 1.28
N PRO A 424 -35.21 28.69 2.34
CA PRO A 424 -33.90 29.33 2.39
C PRO A 424 -32.98 28.85 1.25
N SER A 425 -32.03 29.69 0.87
CA SER A 425 -30.99 29.36 -0.11
C SER A 425 -30.09 28.21 0.36
N ILE A 426 -29.65 27.38 -0.58
CA ILE A 426 -28.60 26.39 -0.35
C ILE A 426 -27.25 27.10 -0.56
N ASP A 427 -26.46 27.25 0.50
CA ASP A 427 -25.08 27.73 0.40
C ASP A 427 -24.23 26.77 -0.47
N PRO A 428 -23.31 27.30 -1.29
CA PRO A 428 -22.36 26.47 -2.03
C PRO A 428 -21.43 25.70 -1.08
N VAL A 429 -21.06 24.49 -1.50
CA VAL A 429 -20.30 23.49 -0.73
C VAL A 429 -19.07 24.08 -0.03
N ARG A 430 -19.15 24.23 1.30
CA ARG A 430 -17.99 24.55 2.14
C ARG A 430 -17.09 23.32 2.22
N ARG A 431 -15.85 23.43 1.73
CA ARG A 431 -14.80 22.39 1.87
C ARG A 431 -14.60 22.02 3.34
N SER A 432 -14.17 20.79 3.58
CA SER A 432 -13.79 20.36 4.94
C SER A 432 -12.33 20.70 5.21
N GLU A 433 -12.00 20.93 6.48
CA GLU A 433 -10.65 21.26 6.98
C GLU A 433 -9.63 20.11 6.83
N PHE A 434 -10.01 19.02 6.17
CA PHE A 434 -9.23 17.80 5.95
C PHE A 434 -9.17 17.36 4.48
N ASP A 435 -9.65 18.20 3.55
CA ASP A 435 -9.29 18.06 2.13
C ASP A 435 -7.82 18.45 1.94
N PHE A 436 -6.89 17.49 2.05
CA PHE A 436 -5.48 17.70 1.70
C PHE A 436 -5.36 18.29 0.30
N ASP A 437 -4.60 19.37 0.15
CA ASP A 437 -4.39 19.98 -1.15
C ASP A 437 -3.63 19.03 -2.08
N LYS A 438 -3.88 19.12 -3.40
CA LYS A 438 -3.24 18.25 -4.40
C LYS A 438 -1.71 18.43 -4.45
N SER A 439 -1.20 19.54 -3.92
CA SER A 439 0.24 19.82 -3.77
C SER A 439 0.93 18.97 -2.68
N GLU A 440 0.21 18.50 -1.66
CA GLU A 440 0.81 17.85 -0.48
C GLU A 440 0.90 16.33 -0.54
N GLN A 441 0.40 15.67 -1.60
CA GLN A 441 0.48 14.20 -1.68
C GLN A 441 1.94 13.72 -1.72
N PRO A 442 2.45 13.01 -0.69
CA PRO A 442 3.78 12.44 -0.74
C PRO A 442 3.81 11.37 -1.83
N SER A 443 4.89 11.30 -2.62
CA SER A 443 4.91 10.42 -3.80
C SER A 443 4.51 8.98 -3.44
N VAL A 444 3.63 8.38 -4.24
CA VAL A 444 3.06 7.04 -4.01
C VAL A 444 4.19 6.02 -3.74
N PHE A 445 5.29 6.14 -4.47
CA PHE A 445 6.52 5.37 -4.29
C PHE A 445 7.10 5.46 -2.86
N THR A 446 7.10 6.64 -2.24
CA THR A 446 7.58 6.86 -0.86
C THR A 446 6.65 6.22 0.19
N GLY A 447 5.34 6.18 -0.08
CA GLY A 447 4.38 5.43 0.74
C GLY A 447 4.59 3.92 0.61
N VAL A 448 4.57 3.42 -0.62
CA VAL A 448 4.78 2.01 -0.98
C VAL A 448 6.10 1.47 -0.44
N ALA A 449 7.20 2.23 -0.54
CA ALA A 449 8.51 1.82 -0.02
C ALA A 449 8.52 1.62 1.51
N LYS A 450 7.84 2.48 2.28
CA LYS A 450 7.71 2.29 3.74
C LYS A 450 6.89 1.04 4.07
N VAL A 451 5.77 0.84 3.38
CA VAL A 451 4.89 -0.32 3.58
C VAL A 451 5.64 -1.61 3.23
N LEU A 452 6.42 -1.63 2.13
CA LEU A 452 7.32 -2.73 1.80
C LEU A 452 8.36 -2.99 2.90
N VAL A 453 9.06 -1.95 3.39
CA VAL A 453 10.04 -2.11 4.49
C VAL A 453 9.39 -2.64 5.77
N MET A 454 8.16 -2.26 6.10
CA MET A 454 7.42 -2.85 7.23
C MET A 454 6.99 -4.29 6.97
N LEU A 455 6.35 -4.59 5.83
CA LEU A 455 5.87 -5.93 5.48
C LEU A 455 7.02 -6.94 5.40
N VAL A 456 8.17 -6.54 4.88
CA VAL A 456 9.33 -7.44 4.77
C VAL A 456 10.08 -7.55 6.10
N ASN A 457 10.08 -6.54 6.98
CA ASN A 457 10.56 -6.72 8.35
C ASN A 457 9.59 -7.57 9.21
N LEU A 458 8.29 -7.48 8.99
CA LEU A 458 7.31 -8.45 9.51
C LEU A 458 7.66 -9.87 9.03
N ALA A 459 7.98 -10.06 7.74
CA ALA A 459 8.46 -11.34 7.24
C ALA A 459 9.79 -11.79 7.88
N PHE A 460 10.75 -10.90 8.14
CA PHE A 460 11.94 -11.25 8.92
C PHE A 460 11.62 -11.62 10.37
N MET A 461 10.63 -11.00 11.01
CA MET A 461 10.18 -11.43 12.33
C MET A 461 9.53 -12.82 12.27
N MET A 462 8.81 -13.15 11.20
CA MET A 462 8.37 -14.53 10.96
C MET A 462 9.54 -15.49 10.78
N LEU A 463 10.53 -15.15 9.94
CA LEU A 463 11.67 -16.01 9.63
C LEU A 463 12.64 -16.18 10.82
N GLY A 464 12.80 -15.17 11.67
CA GLY A 464 13.50 -15.26 12.95
C GLY A 464 12.76 -16.15 13.96
N GLY A 465 11.44 -15.99 14.07
CA GLY A 465 10.58 -16.86 14.88
C GLY A 465 10.59 -18.32 14.39
N MET A 466 10.60 -18.54 13.07
CA MET A 466 10.78 -19.86 12.46
C MET A 466 12.13 -20.48 12.81
N LEU A 467 13.22 -19.70 12.80
CA LEU A 467 14.55 -20.22 13.13
C LEU A 467 14.63 -20.62 14.61
N ILE A 468 14.03 -19.83 15.52
CA ILE A 468 13.90 -20.18 16.94
C ILE A 468 13.03 -21.44 17.10
N TYR A 469 11.85 -21.47 16.48
CA TYR A 469 10.95 -22.62 16.55
C TYR A 469 11.61 -23.91 16.03
N PHE A 470 12.23 -23.85 14.85
CA PHE A 470 12.96 -24.98 14.27
C PHE A 470 14.08 -25.46 15.19
N THR A 471 14.83 -24.54 15.79
CA THR A 471 15.92 -24.85 16.73
C THR A 471 15.41 -25.54 18.00
N LEU A 472 14.30 -25.04 18.57
CA LEU A 472 13.62 -25.67 19.71
C LEU A 472 13.01 -27.02 19.33
N TRP A 473 12.45 -27.17 18.13
CA TRP A 473 11.84 -28.39 17.62
C TRP A 473 12.88 -29.49 17.32
N VAL A 474 14.03 -29.16 16.73
CA VAL A 474 15.13 -30.15 16.57
C VAL A 474 15.65 -30.60 17.93
N LYS A 475 15.75 -29.69 18.90
CA LYS A 475 16.10 -30.06 20.28
C LYS A 475 15.03 -30.97 20.91
N HIS A 476 13.75 -30.65 20.75
CA HIS A 476 12.60 -31.46 21.18
C HIS A 476 12.39 -32.76 20.35
N ILE A 477 13.24 -33.05 19.35
CA ILE A 477 13.33 -34.36 18.69
C ILE A 477 14.59 -35.13 19.13
N GLY A 478 15.45 -34.53 19.96
CA GLY A 478 16.60 -35.20 20.57
C GLY A 478 17.71 -35.53 19.57
N ALA A 479 17.62 -34.99 18.34
CA ALA A 479 18.50 -35.35 17.24
C ALA A 479 19.96 -34.92 17.47
N THR A 480 20.21 -33.91 18.30
CA THR A 480 21.58 -33.42 18.59
C THR A 480 22.46 -34.54 19.16
N LYS A 481 21.95 -35.26 20.16
CA LYS A 481 22.58 -36.45 20.79
C LYS A 481 22.88 -37.61 19.83
N MET A 482 22.30 -37.64 18.62
CA MET A 482 22.52 -38.71 17.62
C MET A 482 23.71 -38.42 16.68
N PHE A 483 24.18 -37.18 16.66
CA PHE A 483 25.23 -36.72 15.74
C PHE A 483 26.44 -36.11 16.46
N GLU A 484 26.31 -35.83 17.76
CA GLU A 484 27.27 -35.14 18.64
C GLU A 484 28.72 -35.65 18.53
N ASN A 485 28.91 -36.97 18.40
CA ASN A 485 30.22 -37.63 18.34
C ASN A 485 30.91 -37.56 16.97
N ASN A 486 30.14 -37.51 15.88
CA ASN A 486 30.64 -37.71 14.51
C ASN A 486 30.44 -36.49 13.58
N TYR A 487 29.59 -35.54 13.96
CA TYR A 487 29.27 -34.35 13.17
C TYR A 487 29.28 -33.11 14.08
N VAL A 488 30.47 -32.49 14.21
CA VAL A 488 30.73 -31.32 15.09
C VAL A 488 29.76 -30.14 14.87
N TRP A 489 29.18 -30.02 13.66
CA TRP A 489 28.20 -29.00 13.30
C TRP A 489 26.74 -29.31 13.71
N VAL A 490 26.49 -30.44 14.41
CA VAL A 490 25.16 -30.85 14.90
C VAL A 490 25.13 -30.93 16.44
N GLN A 491 26.12 -30.30 17.10
CA GLN A 491 26.22 -30.24 18.55
C GLN A 491 25.27 -29.19 19.14
N ASP A 492 24.90 -29.35 20.42
CA ASP A 492 23.98 -28.46 21.14
C ASP A 492 24.45 -26.99 21.17
N THR A 493 25.77 -26.76 21.09
CA THR A 493 26.39 -25.45 20.88
C THR A 493 25.99 -24.79 19.57
N THR A 494 25.87 -25.54 18.47
CA THR A 494 25.45 -25.00 17.16
C THR A 494 23.97 -24.62 17.19
N PHE A 495 23.12 -25.41 17.86
CA PHE A 495 21.71 -25.05 18.05
C PHE A 495 21.53 -23.87 19.01
N THR A 496 22.35 -23.76 20.06
CA THR A 496 22.38 -22.55 20.92
C THR A 496 22.75 -21.31 20.12
N VAL A 497 23.74 -21.41 19.22
CA VAL A 497 24.15 -20.34 18.31
C VAL A 497 23.04 -19.98 17.31
N LEU A 498 22.33 -20.96 16.74
CA LEU A 498 21.16 -20.72 15.88
C LEU A 498 20.00 -20.02 16.62
N LEU A 499 19.79 -20.33 17.91
CA LEU A 499 18.76 -19.68 18.73
C LEU A 499 19.12 -18.20 18.98
N VAL A 500 20.37 -17.93 19.34
CA VAL A 500 20.89 -16.56 19.51
C VAL A 500 20.82 -15.78 18.20
N PHE A 501 21.12 -16.40 17.06
CA PHE A 501 20.93 -15.76 15.75
C PHE A 501 19.46 -15.51 15.40
N GLY A 502 18.54 -16.44 15.72
CA GLY A 502 17.11 -16.22 15.53
C GLY A 502 16.61 -15.00 16.32
N ALA A 503 17.05 -14.85 17.58
CA ALA A 503 16.78 -13.67 18.38
C ALA A 503 17.43 -12.39 17.79
N LEU A 504 18.65 -12.48 17.24
CA LEU A 504 19.31 -11.36 16.57
C LEU A 504 18.55 -10.91 15.31
N VAL A 505 18.00 -11.84 14.53
CA VAL A 505 17.14 -11.54 13.37
C VAL A 505 15.89 -10.77 13.79
N LEU A 506 15.23 -11.18 14.88
CA LEU A 506 14.10 -10.43 15.46
C LEU A 506 14.50 -9.00 15.84
N VAL A 507 15.63 -8.83 16.54
CA VAL A 507 16.13 -7.51 16.96
C VAL A 507 16.48 -6.63 15.75
N VAL A 508 17.16 -7.17 14.74
CA VAL A 508 17.48 -6.44 13.50
C VAL A 508 16.20 -6.01 12.76
N ALA A 509 15.22 -6.90 12.63
CA ALA A 509 13.95 -6.57 11.98
C ALA A 509 13.15 -5.50 12.74
N LEU A 510 13.13 -5.57 14.08
CA LEU A 510 12.52 -4.58 14.95
C LEU A 510 13.23 -3.22 14.84
N VAL A 511 14.57 -3.18 14.78
CA VAL A 511 15.36 -1.97 14.52
C VAL A 511 15.13 -1.44 13.09
N GLY A 512 14.84 -2.30 12.13
CA GLY A 512 14.39 -1.92 10.78
C GLY A 512 13.05 -1.17 10.81
N CYS A 513 12.04 -1.75 11.46
CA CYS A 513 10.74 -1.11 11.69
C CYS A 513 10.89 0.23 12.43
N LEU A 514 11.60 0.25 13.56
CA LEU A 514 11.80 1.45 14.38
C LEU A 514 12.62 2.52 13.64
N GLY A 515 13.62 2.13 12.83
CA GLY A 515 14.43 3.04 12.03
C GLY A 515 13.65 3.70 10.89
N ALA A 516 12.76 2.94 10.24
CA ALA A 516 11.83 3.46 9.23
C ALA A 516 10.77 4.39 9.85
N TRP A 517 10.21 3.99 11.00
CA TRP A 517 9.22 4.75 11.78
C TRP A 517 9.79 6.09 12.29
N ALA A 518 10.93 6.06 12.97
CA ALA A 518 11.56 7.23 13.58
C ALA A 518 12.39 8.08 12.59
N ARG A 519 12.43 7.73 11.28
CA ARG A 519 13.29 8.35 10.26
C ARG A 519 14.79 8.40 10.66
N ASN A 520 15.23 7.55 11.57
CA ASN A 520 16.55 7.70 12.21
C ASN A 520 17.67 7.05 11.37
N ARG A 521 18.54 7.90 10.81
CA ARG A 521 19.69 7.50 9.98
C ARG A 521 20.64 6.50 10.65
N HIS A 522 20.78 6.55 11.99
CA HIS A 522 21.64 5.64 12.74
C HIS A 522 21.00 4.26 12.91
N MET A 523 19.69 4.19 13.20
CA MET A 523 18.96 2.92 13.22
C MET A 523 18.93 2.27 11.83
N LEU A 524 18.74 3.05 10.76
CA LEU A 524 18.80 2.55 9.38
C LEU A 524 20.22 2.08 8.96
N LEU A 525 21.28 2.63 9.57
CA LEU A 525 22.65 2.14 9.41
C LEU A 525 22.88 0.80 10.14
N ILE A 526 22.42 0.70 11.39
CA ILE A 526 22.48 -0.55 12.18
C ILE A 526 21.68 -1.66 11.49
N TYR A 527 20.49 -1.32 10.97
CA TYR A 527 19.65 -2.22 10.18
C TYR A 527 20.36 -2.73 8.92
N ALA A 528 20.98 -1.84 8.14
CA ALA A 528 21.72 -2.23 6.94
C ALA A 528 22.92 -3.16 7.27
N ALA A 529 23.64 -2.91 8.36
CA ALA A 529 24.69 -3.80 8.83
C ALA A 529 24.14 -5.18 9.26
N GLY A 530 22.99 -5.20 9.94
CA GLY A 530 22.26 -6.43 10.29
C GLY A 530 21.79 -7.22 9.07
N LEU A 531 21.34 -6.55 8.00
CA LEU A 531 20.97 -7.21 6.73
C LEU A 531 22.17 -7.88 6.05
N VAL A 532 23.37 -7.28 6.10
CA VAL A 532 24.60 -7.92 5.58
C VAL A 532 24.94 -9.18 6.39
N LEU A 533 24.83 -9.12 7.72
CA LEU A 533 25.06 -10.28 8.59
C LEU A 533 24.04 -11.39 8.32
N ASN A 534 22.75 -11.05 8.19
CA ASN A 534 21.68 -11.99 7.83
C ASN A 534 21.94 -12.63 6.45
N LEU A 535 22.33 -11.85 5.45
CA LEU A 535 22.65 -12.35 4.11
C LEU A 535 23.75 -13.44 4.15
N VAL A 536 24.86 -13.17 4.84
CA VAL A 536 25.97 -14.12 4.98
C VAL A 536 25.52 -15.37 5.74
N LEU A 537 24.80 -15.20 6.85
CA LEU A 537 24.32 -16.29 7.70
C LEU A 537 23.34 -17.20 6.96
N PHE A 538 22.28 -16.66 6.35
CA PHE A 538 21.28 -17.45 5.65
C PHE A 538 21.83 -18.09 4.36
N SER A 539 22.84 -17.48 3.70
CA SER A 539 23.59 -18.14 2.64
C SER A 539 24.40 -19.34 3.16
N THR A 540 25.01 -19.23 4.34
CA THR A 540 25.72 -20.36 4.98
C THR A 540 24.77 -21.48 5.40
N ILE A 541 23.60 -21.13 5.98
CA ILE A 541 22.54 -22.09 6.32
C ILE A 541 22.01 -22.79 5.06
N ALA A 542 21.80 -22.05 3.96
CA ALA A 542 21.36 -22.63 2.69
C ALA A 542 22.37 -23.66 2.14
N VAL A 543 23.66 -23.31 2.11
CA VAL A 543 24.74 -24.21 1.66
C VAL A 543 24.80 -25.46 2.54
N GLY A 544 24.73 -25.32 3.87
CA GLY A 544 24.65 -26.45 4.80
C GLY A 544 23.41 -27.34 4.55
N GLY A 545 22.25 -26.72 4.33
CA GLY A 545 21.00 -27.40 3.98
C GLY A 545 21.12 -28.22 2.69
N PHE A 546 21.69 -27.66 1.62
CA PHE A 546 21.92 -28.38 0.37
C PHE A 546 22.95 -29.52 0.53
N PHE A 547 24.01 -29.33 1.30
CA PHE A 547 25.01 -30.37 1.56
C PHE A 547 24.41 -31.54 2.38
N SER A 548 23.59 -31.22 3.37
CA SER A 548 22.81 -32.19 4.16
C SER A 548 21.77 -32.93 3.30
N LEU A 549 21.05 -32.22 2.43
CA LEU A 549 20.08 -32.80 1.49
C LEU A 549 20.74 -33.73 0.47
N SER A 550 21.90 -33.33 -0.06
CA SER A 550 22.73 -34.15 -0.96
C SER A 550 23.17 -35.45 -0.28
N THR A 551 23.63 -35.36 0.98
CA THR A 551 24.01 -36.54 1.78
C THR A 551 22.82 -37.49 2.01
N ALA A 552 21.67 -36.95 2.42
CA ALA A 552 20.46 -37.74 2.64
C ALA A 552 19.87 -38.35 1.36
N ASN A 553 20.09 -37.71 0.19
CA ASN A 553 19.79 -38.30 -1.11
C ASN A 553 20.72 -39.48 -1.42
N ALA A 554 22.05 -39.26 -1.41
CA ALA A 554 23.03 -40.30 -1.72
C ALA A 554 22.89 -41.57 -0.87
N TRP A 555 22.47 -41.44 0.39
CA TRP A 555 22.18 -42.59 1.26
C TRP A 555 20.88 -43.29 0.85
N ALA A 556 19.79 -42.56 0.65
CA ALA A 556 18.50 -43.13 0.22
C ALA A 556 18.59 -43.86 -1.13
N ASP A 557 19.39 -43.33 -2.06
CA ASP A 557 19.62 -43.88 -3.39
C ASP A 557 20.54 -45.13 -3.35
N SER A 558 21.12 -45.42 -2.17
CA SER A 558 21.88 -46.63 -1.83
C SER A 558 21.04 -47.55 -0.90
N PRO A 559 20.03 -48.29 -1.39
CA PRO A 559 19.09 -49.02 -0.51
C PRO A 559 19.70 -50.26 0.18
N ASN A 560 20.71 -50.90 -0.42
CA ASN A 560 21.21 -52.22 -0.01
C ASN A 560 22.59 -52.21 0.68
N THR A 561 23.24 -51.05 0.78
CA THR A 561 24.60 -50.89 1.32
C THR A 561 24.73 -49.59 2.10
N LEU A 562 25.12 -49.67 3.38
CA LEU A 562 25.44 -48.47 4.16
C LEU A 562 26.73 -47.82 3.65
N GLN A 563 26.75 -46.49 3.57
CA GLN A 563 27.99 -45.75 3.33
C GLN A 563 28.84 -45.66 4.61
N THR A 564 30.16 -45.50 4.50
CA THR A 564 31.08 -45.52 5.66
C THR A 564 30.73 -44.50 6.76
N LYS A 565 30.19 -43.32 6.37
CA LYS A 565 29.72 -42.28 7.30
C LYS A 565 28.32 -42.51 7.86
N GLU A 566 27.53 -43.37 7.20
CA GLU A 566 26.19 -43.77 7.63
C GLU A 566 26.25 -44.84 8.72
N ILE A 567 27.25 -45.72 8.69
CA ILE A 567 27.48 -46.77 9.71
C ILE A 567 27.54 -46.18 11.14
N ALA A 568 28.17 -45.01 11.31
CA ALA A 568 28.23 -44.31 12.60
C ALA A 568 26.82 -43.88 13.08
N VAL A 569 26.05 -43.25 12.19
CA VAL A 569 24.67 -42.83 12.48
C VAL A 569 23.77 -44.04 12.76
N ALA A 570 23.92 -45.12 12.00
CA ALA A 570 23.19 -46.36 12.23
C ALA A 570 23.46 -46.94 13.62
N LYS A 571 24.72 -46.95 14.06
CA LYS A 571 25.12 -47.38 15.42
C LYS A 571 24.47 -46.50 16.49
N GLU A 572 24.62 -45.18 16.40
CA GLU A 572 24.09 -44.22 17.40
C GLU A 572 22.54 -44.23 17.43
N PHE A 573 21.87 -44.34 16.28
CA PHE A 573 20.42 -44.52 16.18
C PHE A 573 19.96 -45.81 16.86
N ASN A 574 20.61 -46.95 16.58
CA ASN A 574 20.25 -48.25 17.15
C ASN A 574 20.34 -48.25 18.69
N GLU A 575 21.42 -47.65 19.21
CA GLU A 575 21.65 -47.50 20.64
C GLU A 575 20.63 -46.58 21.32
N MET A 576 20.37 -45.40 20.74
CA MET A 576 19.35 -44.46 21.23
C MET A 576 17.93 -45.06 21.18
N TYR A 577 17.60 -45.78 20.11
CA TYR A 577 16.29 -46.43 19.94
C TYR A 577 16.02 -47.47 21.02
N CYS A 578 16.99 -48.34 21.32
CA CYS A 578 16.82 -49.34 22.37
C CYS A 578 16.75 -48.72 23.77
N LYS A 579 17.66 -47.79 24.11
CA LYS A 579 17.65 -47.09 25.42
C LYS A 579 16.35 -46.32 25.65
N GLY A 580 15.91 -45.55 24.66
CA GLY A 580 14.64 -44.83 24.72
C GLY A 580 13.44 -45.77 24.87
N THR A 581 13.37 -46.85 24.06
CA THR A 581 12.23 -47.77 24.13
C THR A 581 12.11 -48.47 25.48
N ILE A 582 13.24 -48.79 26.13
CA ILE A 582 13.27 -49.26 27.52
C ILE A 582 12.65 -48.19 28.44
N ALA A 583 13.17 -46.95 28.40
CA ALA A 583 12.68 -45.85 29.24
C ALA A 583 11.18 -45.56 29.07
N TYR A 584 10.66 -45.64 27.84
CA TYR A 584 9.23 -45.53 27.54
C TYR A 584 8.40 -46.60 28.26
N TYR A 585 8.71 -47.88 28.05
CA TYR A 585 7.96 -48.97 28.70
C TYR A 585 8.22 -49.09 30.21
N CYS A 586 9.30 -48.51 30.72
CA CYS A 586 9.52 -48.34 32.15
C CYS A 586 8.63 -47.26 32.76
N SER A 587 8.38 -46.14 32.07
CA SER A 587 7.66 -44.98 32.61
C SER A 587 6.16 -44.95 32.28
N THR A 588 5.79 -45.07 30.99
CA THR A 588 4.43 -44.74 30.51
C THR A 588 3.85 -45.74 29.51
N GLY A 589 4.66 -46.54 28.83
CA GLY A 589 4.20 -47.51 27.83
C GLY A 589 3.57 -48.76 28.45
N SER A 590 2.64 -49.41 27.72
CA SER A 590 1.93 -50.59 28.23
C SER A 590 2.87 -51.76 28.52
N VAL A 591 2.85 -52.22 29.77
CA VAL A 591 3.68 -53.35 30.22
C VAL A 591 3.37 -54.60 29.40
N SER A 592 2.09 -54.86 29.13
CA SER A 592 1.57 -55.96 28.31
C SER A 592 2.21 -56.04 26.91
N SER A 593 2.41 -54.90 26.24
CA SER A 593 3.07 -54.84 24.93
C SER A 593 4.59 -55.09 25.01
N SER A 594 5.21 -54.79 26.16
CA SER A 594 6.66 -54.89 26.34
C SER A 594 7.16 -56.26 26.82
N LEU A 595 6.26 -57.18 27.20
CA LEU A 595 6.62 -58.45 27.84
C LEU A 595 7.66 -59.27 27.04
N GLN A 596 7.60 -59.24 25.70
CA GLN A 596 8.54 -59.97 24.85
C GLN A 596 9.94 -59.35 24.83
N LEU A 597 10.05 -58.02 24.96
CA LEU A 597 11.32 -57.27 25.06
C LEU A 597 12.04 -57.58 26.38
N PHE A 598 11.30 -57.59 27.49
CA PHE A 598 11.87 -57.74 28.84
C PHE A 598 11.99 -59.21 29.30
N LEU A 599 10.95 -60.03 29.11
CA LEU A 599 10.93 -61.41 29.63
C LEU A 599 11.61 -62.42 28.70
N GLN A 600 11.58 -62.17 27.38
CA GLN A 600 12.38 -62.89 26.36
C GLN A 600 12.21 -64.42 26.33
N ASN A 601 11.08 -64.92 26.84
CA ASN A 601 10.74 -66.34 26.96
C ASN A 601 9.23 -66.50 26.75
N ALA A 602 8.81 -67.22 25.70
CA ALA A 602 7.39 -67.32 25.30
C ALA A 602 6.47 -67.87 26.41
N SER A 603 6.95 -68.84 27.20
CA SER A 603 6.20 -69.41 28.32
C SER A 603 6.01 -68.41 29.46
N LEU A 604 7.06 -67.62 29.78
CA LEU A 604 6.96 -66.56 30.78
C LEU A 604 6.10 -65.38 30.29
N VAL A 605 6.19 -65.01 29.00
CA VAL A 605 5.32 -63.99 28.38
C VAL A 605 3.85 -64.42 28.46
N THR A 606 3.54 -65.67 28.14
CA THR A 606 2.16 -66.22 28.22
C THR A 606 1.63 -66.19 29.66
N LEU A 607 2.45 -66.55 30.64
CA LEU A 607 2.11 -66.49 32.07
C LEU A 607 1.92 -65.04 32.58
N ALA A 608 2.75 -64.11 32.09
CA ALA A 608 2.77 -62.71 32.50
C ALA A 608 1.64 -61.87 31.88
N LYS A 609 1.21 -62.19 30.65
CA LYS A 609 0.25 -61.40 29.86
C LYS A 609 -1.07 -61.07 30.59
N PRO A 610 -1.75 -61.98 31.30
CA PRO A 610 -2.94 -61.61 32.07
C PRO A 610 -2.58 -60.72 33.28
N ILE A 611 -1.46 -61.01 33.97
CA ILE A 611 -1.05 -60.34 35.22
C ILE A 611 -0.77 -58.85 35.00
N PHE A 612 -0.01 -58.51 33.95
CA PHE A 612 0.39 -57.12 33.67
C PHE A 612 -0.49 -56.43 32.62
N SER A 613 -1.67 -56.98 32.32
CA SER A 613 -2.57 -56.51 31.25
C SER A 613 -3.06 -55.07 31.42
N GLN A 614 -3.15 -54.57 32.66
CA GLN A 614 -3.68 -53.24 33.01
C GLN A 614 -2.59 -52.21 33.36
N LEU A 615 -1.30 -52.59 33.38
CA LEU A 615 -0.22 -51.74 33.87
C LEU A 615 0.42 -50.90 32.74
N GLN A 616 0.72 -49.64 33.06
CA GLN A 616 1.38 -48.67 32.19
C GLN A 616 2.68 -48.21 32.88
N GLY A 617 3.83 -48.50 32.29
CA GLY A 617 5.14 -48.32 32.93
C GLY A 617 5.48 -49.42 33.95
N TRP A 618 6.58 -50.13 33.73
CA TRP A 618 7.12 -51.08 34.72
C TRP A 618 7.39 -50.44 36.09
N ASN A 619 7.68 -49.14 36.15
CA ASN A 619 7.89 -48.41 37.41
C ASN A 619 6.69 -48.51 38.37
N GLN A 620 5.45 -48.64 37.87
CA GLN A 620 4.27 -48.89 38.71
C GLN A 620 4.33 -50.26 39.43
N MET A 621 4.90 -51.28 38.77
CA MET A 621 5.13 -52.59 39.36
C MET A 621 6.35 -52.58 40.29
N CYS A 622 7.47 -52.00 39.84
CA CYS A 622 8.75 -52.00 40.55
C CYS A 622 8.71 -51.23 41.88
N ASN A 623 7.90 -50.17 41.96
CA ASN A 623 7.71 -49.40 43.18
C ASN A 623 6.52 -49.89 44.04
N SER A 624 5.82 -50.96 43.64
CA SER A 624 4.67 -51.49 44.38
C SER A 624 5.09 -52.46 45.48
N THR A 625 4.68 -52.16 46.72
CA THR A 625 4.84 -53.07 47.86
C THR A 625 3.75 -54.15 47.93
N GLN A 626 2.73 -54.10 47.06
CA GLN A 626 1.52 -54.92 47.17
C GLN A 626 1.53 -56.17 46.28
N VAL A 627 2.32 -56.20 45.20
CA VAL A 627 2.30 -57.32 44.23
C VAL A 627 3.48 -58.27 44.47
N ARG A 628 3.20 -59.52 44.87
CA ARG A 628 4.21 -60.57 45.07
C ARG A 628 4.09 -61.66 44.00
N ILE A 629 5.12 -61.80 43.17
CA ILE A 629 5.22 -62.88 42.17
C ILE A 629 5.75 -64.14 42.86
N THR A 630 4.95 -65.21 42.85
CA THR A 630 5.31 -66.51 43.47
C THR A 630 6.06 -67.46 42.52
N ASN A 631 5.98 -67.23 41.21
CA ASN A 631 6.75 -67.96 40.21
C ASN A 631 8.20 -67.47 40.19
N VAL A 632 9.14 -68.27 40.69
CA VAL A 632 10.55 -67.85 40.87
C VAL A 632 11.22 -67.39 39.56
N PRO A 633 11.14 -68.12 38.42
CA PRO A 633 11.69 -67.64 37.14
C PRO A 633 11.13 -66.29 36.68
N LEU A 634 9.83 -66.05 36.83
CA LEU A 634 9.21 -64.77 36.49
C LEU A 634 9.64 -63.66 37.46
N ALA A 635 9.72 -63.94 38.76
CA ALA A 635 10.15 -62.98 39.78
C ALA A 635 11.59 -62.50 39.55
N THR A 636 12.52 -63.41 39.22
CA THR A 636 13.89 -63.05 38.84
C THR A 636 13.91 -62.09 37.65
N LYS A 637 13.14 -62.40 36.59
CA LYS A 637 13.14 -61.61 35.36
C LYS A 637 12.45 -60.24 35.50
N VAL A 638 11.47 -60.12 36.40
CA VAL A 638 10.88 -58.82 36.79
C VAL A 638 11.86 -58.00 37.64
N ASN A 639 12.60 -58.61 38.57
CA ASN A 639 13.63 -57.88 39.33
C ASN A 639 14.76 -57.35 38.42
N GLU A 640 15.22 -58.14 37.44
CA GLU A 640 16.14 -57.66 36.39
C GLU A 640 15.57 -56.47 35.60
N THR A 641 14.28 -56.53 35.27
CA THR A 641 13.58 -55.45 34.55
C THR A 641 13.54 -54.17 35.39
N CYS A 642 13.23 -54.27 36.68
CA CYS A 642 13.23 -53.13 37.61
C CYS A 642 14.62 -52.53 37.81
N ALA A 643 15.66 -53.37 37.90
CA ALA A 643 17.05 -52.92 37.98
C ALA A 643 17.58 -52.26 36.69
N LEU A 644 16.89 -52.46 35.55
CA LEU A 644 17.17 -51.78 34.28
C LEU A 644 16.35 -50.48 34.15
N CYS A 645 15.11 -50.47 34.60
CA CYS A 645 14.25 -49.28 34.59
C CYS A 645 14.77 -48.13 35.48
N SER A 646 15.57 -48.42 36.50
CA SER A 646 16.27 -47.40 37.30
C SER A 646 17.52 -46.81 36.61
N GLN A 647 17.95 -47.32 35.45
CA GLN A 647 19.14 -46.84 34.73
C GLN A 647 18.82 -45.88 33.57
N PHE A 648 17.55 -45.80 33.13
CA PHE A 648 17.14 -45.01 31.97
C PHE A 648 15.89 -44.18 32.30
N SER A 649 16.06 -42.88 32.54
CA SER A 649 14.91 -41.98 32.72
C SER A 649 14.17 -41.78 31.40
N TYR A 650 12.86 -41.57 31.46
CA TYR A 650 12.06 -41.19 30.30
C TYR A 650 12.52 -39.85 29.72
N ASP A 651 12.80 -38.88 30.60
CA ASP A 651 13.08 -37.49 30.23
C ASP A 651 14.40 -37.35 29.43
N ASP A 652 15.33 -38.30 29.57
CA ASP A 652 16.58 -38.33 28.79
C ASP A 652 16.36 -38.61 27.29
N TYR A 653 15.22 -39.24 26.94
CA TYR A 653 14.90 -39.76 25.60
C TYR A 653 13.52 -39.33 25.06
N ALA A 654 12.70 -38.65 25.85
CA ALA A 654 11.31 -38.28 25.53
C ALA A 654 11.16 -37.57 24.16
N ASP A 655 12.12 -36.72 23.85
CA ASP A 655 12.23 -35.98 22.59
C ASP A 655 12.32 -36.92 21.37
N PHE A 656 13.30 -37.85 21.38
CA PHE A 656 13.47 -38.83 20.31
C PHE A 656 12.30 -39.83 20.25
N LEU A 657 11.80 -40.25 21.42
CA LEU A 657 10.68 -41.18 21.56
C LEU A 657 9.39 -40.65 20.91
N THR A 658 9.14 -39.35 21.00
CA THR A 658 7.95 -38.73 20.41
C THR A 658 7.93 -38.89 18.88
N TRP A 659 9.10 -38.85 18.23
CA TRP A 659 9.19 -39.21 16.81
C TRP A 659 9.15 -40.72 16.57
N SER A 660 9.94 -41.50 17.32
CA SER A 660 10.13 -42.93 17.06
C SER A 660 8.85 -43.75 17.25
N LEU A 661 8.09 -43.51 18.32
CA LEU A 661 6.85 -44.24 18.61
C LEU A 661 5.77 -44.02 17.53
N ASN A 662 5.68 -42.80 17.00
CA ASN A 662 4.69 -42.45 15.96
C ASN A 662 5.11 -42.92 14.56
N ASN A 663 6.41 -42.92 14.25
CA ASN A 663 6.90 -43.19 12.88
C ASN A 663 7.43 -44.61 12.72
N CYS A 664 8.16 -45.13 13.71
CA CYS A 664 8.81 -46.43 13.69
C CYS A 664 8.56 -47.19 15.03
N PRO A 665 7.31 -47.56 15.31
CA PRO A 665 6.96 -48.29 16.53
C PRO A 665 7.67 -49.65 16.60
N LEU A 666 7.85 -50.15 17.83
CA LEU A 666 8.53 -51.41 18.11
C LEU A 666 7.83 -52.59 17.38
N ASN A 667 8.62 -53.41 16.69
CA ASN A 667 8.19 -54.62 15.97
C ASN A 667 9.05 -55.83 16.37
N ASP A 668 8.77 -57.03 15.87
CA ASP A 668 9.50 -58.25 16.30
C ASP A 668 11.02 -58.19 16.04
N VAL A 669 11.44 -57.56 14.94
CA VAL A 669 12.86 -57.39 14.56
C VAL A 669 13.58 -56.48 15.56
N SER A 670 13.05 -55.27 15.75
CA SER A 670 13.60 -54.29 16.70
C SER A 670 13.48 -54.74 18.16
N THR A 671 12.42 -55.48 18.51
CA THR A 671 12.28 -56.16 19.81
C THR A 671 13.43 -57.14 20.02
N SER A 672 13.69 -58.03 19.05
CA SER A 672 14.77 -59.01 19.14
C SER A 672 16.13 -58.33 19.33
N TYR A 673 16.47 -57.34 18.49
CA TYR A 673 17.73 -56.60 18.58
C TYR A 673 17.90 -55.89 19.93
N CYS A 674 16.90 -55.14 20.39
CA CYS A 674 16.99 -54.45 21.68
C CYS A 674 17.00 -55.43 22.86
N SER A 675 16.33 -56.57 22.76
CA SER A 675 16.36 -57.63 23.78
C SER A 675 17.77 -58.22 23.99
N ILE A 676 18.59 -58.25 22.93
CA ILE A 676 20.00 -58.66 22.97
C ILE A 676 20.86 -57.52 23.53
N TYR A 677 20.65 -56.29 23.07
CA TYR A 677 21.35 -55.08 23.56
C TYR A 677 21.26 -54.96 25.09
N MET A 678 20.08 -55.24 25.66
CA MET A 678 19.83 -55.23 27.11
C MET A 678 20.65 -56.26 27.91
N ARG A 679 21.12 -57.36 27.32
CA ARG A 679 21.91 -58.40 28.02
C ARG A 679 23.38 -58.03 28.10
N ASN A 680 23.95 -57.57 26.99
CA ASN A 680 25.33 -57.10 26.88
C ASN A 680 25.48 -56.33 25.56
N ALA A 681 25.72 -55.02 25.63
CA ALA A 681 25.94 -54.18 24.46
C ALA A 681 27.14 -54.62 23.59
N ALA A 682 28.12 -55.33 24.16
CA ALA A 682 29.26 -55.88 23.41
C ALA A 682 28.96 -57.15 22.61
N ASN A 683 27.82 -57.82 22.86
CA ASN A 683 27.39 -59.03 22.13
C ASN A 683 26.33 -58.73 21.04
N VAL A 684 26.03 -57.46 20.77
CA VAL A 684 25.15 -57.03 19.68
C VAL A 684 25.88 -57.19 18.34
N SER A 685 25.16 -57.57 17.29
CA SER A 685 25.72 -57.77 15.96
C SER A 685 26.43 -56.51 15.43
N THR A 686 27.60 -56.69 14.82
CA THR A 686 28.30 -55.64 14.06
C THR A 686 27.56 -55.25 12.77
N GLU A 687 26.52 -55.99 12.38
CA GLU A 687 25.58 -55.61 11.34
C GLU A 687 24.55 -54.62 11.91
N TYR A 688 24.81 -53.31 11.73
CA TYR A 688 23.94 -52.21 12.20
C TYR A 688 22.73 -51.92 11.28
N PHE A 689 22.49 -52.76 10.27
CA PHE A 689 21.50 -52.52 9.21
C PHE A 689 20.41 -53.60 9.15
N LYS A 690 20.73 -54.81 8.69
CA LYS A 690 19.76 -55.90 8.66
C LYS A 690 19.51 -56.41 10.08
N GLY A 691 18.25 -56.68 10.41
CA GLY A 691 17.88 -57.14 11.75
C GLY A 691 17.98 -56.08 12.85
N ALA A 692 18.27 -54.81 12.51
CA ALA A 692 18.48 -53.72 13.45
C ALA A 692 17.42 -52.61 13.31
N PRO A 693 17.04 -51.89 14.39
CA PRO A 693 16.06 -50.81 14.35
C PRO A 693 16.32 -49.77 13.26
N TYR A 694 17.58 -49.39 13.02
CA TYR A 694 17.94 -48.43 11.97
C TYR A 694 17.51 -48.90 10.59
N GLY A 695 17.68 -50.18 10.23
CA GLY A 695 17.25 -50.71 8.93
C GLY A 695 15.75 -50.58 8.71
N GLU A 696 14.95 -50.97 9.72
CA GLU A 696 13.49 -50.85 9.73
C GLU A 696 13.03 -49.37 9.64
N CYS A 697 13.71 -48.47 10.36
CA CYS A 697 13.34 -47.05 10.41
C CYS A 697 13.93 -46.21 9.27
N ARG A 698 14.95 -46.70 8.54
CA ARG A 698 15.83 -45.93 7.63
C ARG A 698 15.06 -45.05 6.66
N VAL A 699 14.08 -45.61 5.96
CA VAL A 699 13.31 -44.89 4.92
C VAL A 699 12.55 -43.71 5.53
N LYS A 700 12.01 -43.86 6.74
CA LYS A 700 11.26 -42.81 7.44
C LYS A 700 12.18 -41.76 8.04
N PHE A 701 13.31 -42.19 8.60
CA PHE A 701 14.38 -41.33 9.11
C PHE A 701 15.00 -40.45 8.00
N LEU A 702 15.39 -41.06 6.87
CA LEU A 702 15.89 -40.33 5.71
C LEU A 702 14.83 -39.41 5.09
N LYS A 703 13.55 -39.78 5.11
CA LYS A 703 12.46 -38.88 4.68
C LYS A 703 12.34 -37.65 5.58
N LEU A 704 12.45 -37.80 6.90
CA LEU A 704 12.53 -36.67 7.84
C LEU A 704 13.76 -35.80 7.55
N TRP A 705 14.95 -36.41 7.43
CA TRP A 705 16.20 -35.72 7.14
C TRP A 705 16.12 -34.89 5.85
N LYS A 706 15.63 -35.49 4.75
CA LYS A 706 15.40 -34.80 3.47
C LYS A 706 14.43 -33.63 3.64
N SER A 707 13.32 -33.81 4.37
CA SER A 707 12.33 -32.75 4.63
C SER A 707 12.96 -31.55 5.37
N VAL A 708 13.68 -31.81 6.45
CA VAL A 708 14.38 -30.81 7.26
C VAL A 708 15.46 -30.08 6.46
N SER A 709 16.26 -30.82 5.69
CA SER A 709 17.38 -30.25 4.92
C SER A 709 16.88 -29.40 3.75
N ASN A 710 15.80 -29.82 3.10
CA ASN A 710 15.16 -29.05 2.03
C ASN A 710 14.51 -27.76 2.55
N PHE A 711 13.90 -27.81 3.74
CA PHE A 711 13.39 -26.61 4.43
C PHE A 711 14.52 -25.61 4.74
N LEU A 712 15.65 -26.06 5.30
CA LEU A 712 16.81 -25.21 5.57
C LEU A 712 17.45 -24.66 4.28
N ALA A 713 17.56 -25.48 3.23
CA ALA A 713 18.12 -25.09 1.95
C ALA A 713 17.28 -24.01 1.25
N ILE A 714 16.00 -24.29 1.01
CA ILE A 714 15.09 -23.37 0.30
C ILE A 714 14.80 -22.14 1.16
N GLY A 715 14.55 -22.31 2.46
CA GLY A 715 14.33 -21.21 3.39
C GLY A 715 15.53 -20.26 3.44
N GLY A 716 16.74 -20.79 3.58
CA GLY A 716 17.97 -19.99 3.58
C GLY A 716 18.17 -19.19 2.28
N VAL A 717 17.92 -19.79 1.12
CA VAL A 717 17.98 -19.09 -0.18
C VAL A 717 16.96 -17.95 -0.24
N ILE A 718 15.71 -18.19 0.15
CA ILE A 718 14.66 -17.16 0.12
C ILE A 718 15.03 -15.99 1.04
N VAL A 719 15.49 -16.25 2.28
CA VAL A 719 15.87 -15.21 3.23
C VAL A 719 17.10 -14.43 2.74
N ALA A 720 18.08 -15.11 2.14
CA ALA A 720 19.26 -14.48 1.55
C ALA A 720 18.89 -13.55 0.38
N ILE A 721 18.06 -14.01 -0.56
CA ILE A 721 17.57 -13.20 -1.69
C ILE A 721 16.80 -11.96 -1.19
N ILE A 722 15.94 -12.12 -0.19
CA ILE A 722 15.19 -11.01 0.41
C ILE A 722 16.14 -10.02 1.12
N SER A 723 17.13 -10.51 1.87
CA SER A 723 18.15 -9.68 2.52
C SER A 723 18.94 -8.86 1.50
N LEU A 724 19.39 -9.50 0.41
CA LEU A 724 20.10 -8.85 -0.69
C LEU A 724 19.22 -7.84 -1.43
N GLY A 725 17.97 -8.18 -1.71
CA GLY A 725 17.00 -7.30 -2.37
C GLY A 725 16.75 -6.01 -1.59
N ILE A 726 16.56 -6.10 -0.26
CA ILE A 726 16.42 -4.91 0.59
C ILE A 726 17.74 -4.16 0.71
N LEU A 727 18.89 -4.83 0.76
CA LEU A 727 20.18 -4.16 0.81
C LEU A 727 20.41 -3.33 -0.48
N ILE A 728 20.14 -3.91 -1.64
CA ILE A 728 20.18 -3.21 -2.95
C ILE A 728 19.17 -2.07 -2.95
N ALA A 729 17.91 -2.31 -2.60
CA ALA A 729 16.89 -1.25 -2.56
C ALA A 729 17.25 -0.12 -1.58
N SER A 730 17.85 -0.44 -0.42
CA SER A 730 18.29 0.54 0.58
C SER A 730 19.53 1.31 0.15
N ILE A 731 20.40 0.71 -0.66
CA ILE A 731 21.53 1.40 -1.31
C ILE A 731 20.98 2.33 -2.40
N VAL A 732 20.09 1.85 -3.27
CA VAL A 732 19.43 2.62 -4.34
C VAL A 732 18.64 3.82 -3.80
N LEU A 733 17.83 3.62 -2.75
CA LEU A 733 17.06 4.68 -2.09
C LEU A 733 17.94 5.69 -1.32
N ARG A 734 19.23 5.40 -1.11
CA ARG A 734 20.16 6.22 -0.33
C ARG A 734 21.24 6.87 -1.19
N SER A 735 21.60 6.27 -2.32
CA SER A 735 22.32 6.97 -3.37
C SER A 735 21.42 8.08 -3.90
N ARG A 736 21.80 9.34 -3.66
CA ARG A 736 21.28 10.51 -4.40
C ARG A 736 21.84 10.56 -5.83
N LEU A 737 22.03 9.40 -6.45
CA LEU A 737 22.02 9.30 -7.90
C LEU A 737 20.55 9.51 -8.30
N PRO A 738 20.24 10.38 -9.28
CA PRO A 738 18.87 10.49 -9.76
C PRO A 738 18.45 9.14 -10.32
N PHE A 739 17.53 8.46 -9.64
CA PHE A 739 16.98 7.20 -10.15
C PHE A 739 15.99 7.55 -11.25
N ASP A 740 16.49 7.57 -12.48
CA ASP A 740 15.82 8.28 -13.56
C ASP A 740 14.49 7.60 -13.94
N VAL A 741 13.41 8.32 -13.65
CA VAL A 741 12.04 7.89 -13.90
C VAL A 741 11.79 7.76 -15.42
N HIS A 742 12.63 8.35 -16.27
CA HIS A 742 12.62 8.13 -17.71
C HIS A 742 12.62 6.64 -18.08
N CYS A 743 13.33 5.76 -17.36
CA CYS A 743 13.35 4.31 -17.69
C CYS A 743 11.98 3.61 -17.56
N LEU A 744 11.01 4.20 -16.84
CA LEU A 744 9.62 3.73 -16.76
C LEU A 744 8.64 4.60 -17.56
N ILE A 745 9.04 5.84 -17.89
CA ILE A 745 8.31 6.75 -18.79
C ILE A 745 8.61 6.46 -20.27
N SER A 746 9.64 5.67 -20.61
CA SER A 746 9.97 5.26 -21.99
C SER A 746 8.84 4.55 -22.77
N PHE A 747 7.73 4.18 -22.13
CA PHE A 747 6.51 3.68 -22.80
C PHE A 747 5.50 4.79 -23.18
N LEU A 748 5.78 6.06 -22.87
CA LEU A 748 4.87 7.21 -23.03
C LEU A 748 5.56 8.50 -23.54
N MET A 749 6.73 8.37 -24.18
CA MET A 749 7.45 9.48 -24.83
C MET A 749 7.69 9.13 -26.29
N VAL A 750 7.39 10.06 -27.21
CA VAL A 750 7.73 9.93 -28.63
C VAL A 750 8.77 11.00 -28.97
N THR A 751 9.95 10.55 -29.38
CA THR A 751 11.07 11.42 -29.79
C THR A 751 11.43 11.12 -31.24
N PHE A 752 11.56 12.18 -32.05
CA PHE A 752 11.88 12.07 -33.47
C PHE A 752 12.88 13.16 -33.89
N ALA A 753 13.72 12.83 -34.88
CA ALA A 753 14.67 13.77 -35.46
C ALA A 753 13.94 14.71 -36.44
N VAL A 754 14.27 16.00 -36.38
CA VAL A 754 13.65 17.05 -37.20
C VAL A 754 14.63 17.59 -38.25
N SER A 755 15.90 17.77 -37.92
CA SER A 755 16.91 18.29 -38.87
C SER A 755 18.29 17.69 -38.65
N SER A 756 19.07 17.55 -39.72
CA SER A 756 20.42 16.97 -39.72
C SER A 756 21.53 17.92 -39.25
N VAL A 757 21.17 18.94 -38.46
CA VAL A 757 22.10 19.92 -37.88
C VAL A 757 22.77 19.36 -36.63
N ALA A 758 24.04 19.70 -36.41
CA ALA A 758 24.79 19.26 -35.24
C ALA A 758 24.30 19.97 -33.96
N LEU A 759 24.16 19.22 -32.88
CA LEU A 759 23.70 19.68 -31.56
C LEU A 759 24.61 20.76 -30.96
N GLY A 760 24.04 21.87 -30.49
CA GLY A 760 24.73 22.98 -29.85
C GLY A 760 24.88 22.86 -28.33
N ASP A 761 25.63 23.80 -27.73
CA ASP A 761 25.80 23.98 -26.29
C ASP A 761 25.38 25.41 -25.92
N TYR A 762 24.44 25.56 -24.98
CA TYR A 762 23.80 26.83 -24.65
C TYR A 762 24.70 27.73 -23.80
N ALA A 763 25.15 28.84 -24.39
CA ALA A 763 26.23 29.68 -23.86
C ALA A 763 25.77 30.95 -23.10
N CYS A 764 24.50 31.05 -22.71
CA CYS A 764 23.94 32.26 -22.09
C CYS A 764 23.95 32.24 -20.54
N LEU A 765 23.76 33.41 -19.93
CA LEU A 765 23.69 33.58 -18.48
C LEU A 765 22.40 32.96 -17.90
N VAL A 766 22.55 32.18 -16.83
CA VAL A 766 21.43 31.69 -16.00
C VAL A 766 21.00 32.79 -15.03
N GLU A 767 19.69 33.04 -14.93
CA GLU A 767 19.12 34.09 -14.10
C GLU A 767 18.31 33.50 -12.93
N ASN A 768 18.57 33.98 -11.69
CA ASN A 768 18.07 33.36 -10.46
C ASN A 768 16.71 33.88 -9.96
N ASP A 769 16.21 35.00 -10.50
CA ASP A 769 15.03 35.71 -9.99
C ASP A 769 14.08 36.11 -11.14
N ILE A 770 13.32 35.12 -11.61
CA ILE A 770 12.44 35.21 -12.80
C ILE A 770 11.35 36.28 -12.63
N VAL A 771 10.85 36.48 -11.40
CA VAL A 771 9.62 37.25 -11.15
C VAL A 771 9.90 38.76 -11.05
N ARG A 772 11.02 39.17 -10.45
CA ARG A 772 11.35 40.59 -10.28
C ARG A 772 11.75 41.28 -11.59
N ASN A 773 12.19 40.52 -12.59
CA ASN A 773 12.58 41.06 -13.89
C ASN A 773 11.39 41.35 -14.83
N LEU A 774 10.17 40.96 -14.45
CA LEU A 774 8.97 41.18 -15.25
C LEU A 774 8.61 42.68 -15.31
N LYS A 775 8.17 43.12 -16.48
CA LYS A 775 7.75 44.51 -16.75
C LYS A 775 6.63 44.96 -15.80
N GLU A 776 5.60 44.14 -15.65
CA GLU A 776 4.40 44.47 -14.88
C GLU A 776 4.66 44.47 -13.36
N PHE A 777 5.61 43.64 -12.87
CA PHE A 777 6.05 43.66 -11.47
C PHE A 777 6.60 45.05 -11.08
N ASN A 778 7.38 45.65 -11.97
CA ASN A 778 7.98 46.96 -11.75
C ASN A 778 6.98 48.11 -12.01
N GLN A 779 6.05 47.95 -12.96
CA GLN A 779 5.03 48.96 -13.27
C GLN A 779 3.95 49.08 -12.18
N GLU A 780 3.53 47.96 -11.59
CA GLU A 780 2.53 47.93 -10.50
C GLU A 780 3.14 48.17 -9.11
N GLY A 781 4.43 48.53 -9.03
CA GLY A 781 5.12 48.83 -7.77
C GLY A 781 5.17 47.63 -6.81
N CYS A 782 5.41 46.42 -7.31
CA CYS A 782 5.52 45.23 -6.47
C CYS A 782 6.87 45.17 -5.76
N SER A 783 6.89 44.82 -4.47
CA SER A 783 8.13 44.73 -3.67
C SER A 783 8.35 43.36 -3.03
N THR A 784 7.28 42.76 -2.49
CA THR A 784 7.36 41.51 -1.71
C THR A 784 6.66 40.37 -2.42
N ILE A 785 7.42 39.38 -2.91
CA ILE A 785 6.87 38.11 -3.41
C ILE A 785 6.50 37.25 -2.20
N LEU A 786 5.22 36.89 -2.07
CA LEU A 786 4.74 36.02 -0.98
C LEU A 786 4.94 34.54 -1.33
N GLN A 787 4.69 34.16 -2.58
CA GLN A 787 4.86 32.79 -3.08
C GLN A 787 5.16 32.81 -4.58
N SER A 788 5.97 31.84 -5.03
CA SER A 788 6.28 31.61 -6.45
C SER A 788 6.60 30.14 -6.71
N SER A 789 6.72 29.77 -7.98
CA SER A 789 7.13 28.41 -8.41
C SER A 789 8.61 28.14 -8.11
N PRO A 790 9.03 26.90 -7.80
CA PRO A 790 10.42 26.59 -7.43
C PRO A 790 11.43 26.90 -8.54
N THR A 791 12.53 27.57 -8.18
CA THR A 791 13.53 28.08 -9.14
C THR A 791 14.87 27.31 -9.14
N ASP A 792 14.87 26.04 -8.71
CA ASP A 792 16.07 25.19 -8.56
C ASP A 792 16.76 24.74 -9.88
N GLY A 793 16.42 25.37 -11.01
CA GLY A 793 16.85 24.98 -12.37
C GLY A 793 17.72 26.03 -13.07
N HIS A 794 18.03 25.79 -14.35
CA HIS A 794 18.70 26.76 -15.22
C HIS A 794 17.68 27.38 -16.17
N PHE A 795 17.40 28.67 -16.01
CA PHE A 795 16.29 29.36 -16.68
C PHE A 795 16.78 30.42 -17.67
N GLY A 796 16.11 30.51 -18.82
CA GLY A 796 16.35 31.51 -19.86
C GLY A 796 15.56 32.79 -19.62
N ARG A 797 16.20 33.95 -19.78
CA ARG A 797 15.54 35.26 -19.64
C ARG A 797 14.67 35.56 -20.85
N THR A 798 13.35 35.62 -20.66
CA THR A 798 12.38 35.92 -21.72
C THR A 798 11.03 36.34 -21.13
N ASP A 799 10.33 37.26 -21.79
CA ASP A 799 8.95 37.62 -21.43
C ASP A 799 7.92 36.61 -21.96
N ASN A 800 8.34 35.67 -22.83
CA ASN A 800 7.52 34.57 -23.34
C ASN A 800 8.33 33.27 -23.38
N GLY A 801 8.15 32.40 -22.39
CA GLY A 801 8.88 31.14 -22.24
C GLY A 801 8.62 30.11 -23.34
N PHE A 802 7.39 30.06 -23.88
CA PHE A 802 7.02 29.06 -24.90
C PHE A 802 7.57 29.45 -26.28
N VAL A 803 7.27 30.66 -26.76
CA VAL A 803 7.60 31.09 -28.12
C VAL A 803 9.11 31.33 -28.27
N ASN A 804 9.71 32.07 -27.33
CA ASN A 804 11.14 32.40 -27.45
C ASN A 804 12.03 31.19 -27.15
N GLY A 805 11.62 30.28 -26.26
CA GLY A 805 12.34 29.01 -26.04
C GLY A 805 12.40 28.13 -27.30
N VAL A 806 11.31 28.08 -28.07
CA VAL A 806 11.28 27.41 -29.38
C VAL A 806 12.18 28.11 -30.41
N VAL A 807 12.18 29.45 -30.43
CA VAL A 807 13.05 30.26 -31.31
C VAL A 807 14.53 30.06 -30.96
N ASP A 808 14.89 30.04 -29.68
CA ASP A 808 16.25 29.84 -29.20
C ASP A 808 16.75 28.42 -29.49
N ALA A 809 15.90 27.39 -29.30
CA ALA A 809 16.23 26.03 -29.68
C ALA A 809 16.54 25.89 -31.19
N TYR A 810 15.76 26.55 -32.05
CA TYR A 810 15.96 26.57 -33.50
C TYR A 810 17.23 27.34 -33.92
N ASN A 811 17.53 28.45 -33.25
CA ASN A 811 18.70 29.29 -33.58
C ASN A 811 20.02 28.75 -33.02
N GLN A 812 19.99 27.99 -31.93
CA GLN A 812 21.18 27.47 -31.23
C GLN A 812 21.37 25.95 -31.39
N HIS A 813 20.58 25.29 -32.26
CA HIS A 813 20.62 23.86 -32.54
C HIS A 813 20.46 22.98 -31.30
N LEU A 814 19.44 23.27 -30.49
CA LEU A 814 19.15 22.56 -29.23
C LEU A 814 17.94 21.65 -29.41
N ASN A 815 17.92 20.54 -28.69
CA ASN A 815 16.75 19.66 -28.63
C ASN A 815 15.57 20.34 -27.91
N LEU A 816 14.34 19.97 -28.26
CA LEU A 816 13.13 20.61 -27.75
C LEU A 816 12.16 19.59 -27.14
N ILE A 817 11.76 19.79 -25.88
CA ILE A 817 10.75 18.98 -25.18
C ILE A 817 9.45 19.78 -25.08
N ILE A 818 8.29 19.17 -25.41
CA ILE A 818 6.97 19.81 -25.31
C ILE A 818 5.96 18.88 -24.62
N ARG A 819 5.20 19.42 -23.66
CA ARG A 819 4.07 18.72 -22.98
C ARG A 819 2.70 19.21 -23.50
N PRO A 820 1.62 18.45 -23.28
CA PRO A 820 0.27 18.89 -23.62
C PRO A 820 -0.12 20.18 -22.89
N ASP A 821 0.23 20.30 -21.60
CA ASP A 821 -0.06 21.47 -20.78
C ASP A 821 0.61 22.75 -21.28
N ASP A 822 1.84 22.66 -21.81
CA ASP A 822 2.57 23.81 -22.36
C ASP A 822 1.82 24.37 -23.58
N VAL A 823 1.38 23.49 -24.49
CA VAL A 823 0.59 23.87 -25.68
C VAL A 823 -0.78 24.42 -25.29
N TRP A 824 -1.49 23.76 -24.36
CA TRP A 824 -2.83 24.20 -23.94
C TRP A 824 -2.79 25.55 -23.21
N LEU A 825 -1.81 25.79 -22.35
CA LEU A 825 -1.70 27.06 -21.63
C LEU A 825 -1.15 28.19 -22.51
N ALA A 826 -0.32 27.91 -23.52
CA ALA A 826 0.01 28.90 -24.55
C ALA A 826 -1.24 29.36 -25.34
N ILE A 827 -2.17 28.45 -25.64
CA ILE A 827 -3.48 28.78 -26.23
C ILE A 827 -4.32 29.59 -25.22
N MET A 828 -4.41 29.19 -23.96
CA MET A 828 -5.20 29.94 -22.97
C MET A 828 -4.66 31.34 -22.69
N THR A 829 -3.33 31.57 -22.73
CA THR A 829 -2.74 32.91 -22.67
C THR A 829 -3.18 33.78 -23.85
N GLN A 830 -3.10 33.28 -25.09
CA GLN A 830 -3.59 33.99 -26.28
C GLN A 830 -5.10 34.27 -26.23
N PHE A 831 -5.89 33.36 -25.67
CA PHE A 831 -7.33 33.57 -25.44
C PHE A 831 -7.59 34.67 -24.40
N GLY A 832 -6.83 34.71 -23.29
CA GLY A 832 -6.94 35.78 -22.30
C GLY A 832 -6.57 37.15 -22.85
N LEU A 833 -5.49 37.24 -23.63
CA LEU A 833 -5.10 38.47 -24.34
C LEU A 833 -6.21 38.94 -25.30
N TYR A 834 -6.83 38.03 -26.06
CA TYR A 834 -7.99 38.36 -26.89
C TYR A 834 -9.17 38.93 -26.09
N VAL A 835 -9.52 38.30 -24.96
CA VAL A 835 -10.62 38.75 -24.09
C VAL A 835 -10.34 40.17 -23.57
N ASN A 836 -9.12 40.44 -23.10
CA ASN A 836 -8.73 41.76 -22.60
C ASN A 836 -8.77 42.83 -23.71
N GLY A 837 -8.21 42.54 -24.89
CA GLY A 837 -8.02 43.52 -25.96
C GLY A 837 -9.20 43.79 -26.89
N ASN A 838 -10.32 43.08 -26.75
CA ASN A 838 -11.48 43.20 -27.65
C ASN A 838 -12.74 43.77 -26.96
N ALA A 839 -12.58 44.37 -25.78
CA ALA A 839 -13.66 44.93 -24.97
C ALA A 839 -14.50 46.03 -25.67
N GLU A 840 -13.90 46.84 -26.56
CA GLU A 840 -14.50 48.04 -27.19
C GLU A 840 -14.59 47.99 -28.74
N VAL A 841 -14.88 46.80 -29.30
CA VAL A 841 -15.47 46.60 -30.65
C VAL A 841 -14.64 46.99 -31.93
N LEU A 842 -14.26 45.96 -32.71
CA LEU A 842 -14.14 45.88 -34.19
C LEU A 842 -13.96 47.19 -35.04
N ARG A 843 -12.73 47.61 -35.47
CA ARG A 843 -12.55 48.77 -36.42
C ARG A 843 -11.30 48.99 -37.36
N SER A 844 -10.80 47.97 -38.10
CA SER A 844 -10.24 48.02 -39.53
C SER A 844 -8.86 48.63 -40.07
N LYS A 845 -7.95 47.78 -40.67
CA LYS A 845 -7.25 47.79 -42.06
C LYS A 845 -5.81 48.38 -42.49
N PHE A 846 -4.79 47.50 -42.81
CA PHE A 846 -3.88 47.27 -44.05
C PHE A 846 -2.51 47.98 -44.60
N VAL A 847 -1.39 47.19 -44.83
CA VAL A 847 -0.16 47.08 -45.83
C VAL A 847 0.84 48.25 -46.31
N GLN A 848 1.99 48.21 -47.12
CA GLN A 848 2.78 47.30 -48.09
C GLN A 848 4.31 47.72 -48.50
N HIS A 849 5.02 47.08 -49.51
CA HIS A 849 6.21 47.45 -50.46
C HIS A 849 7.74 46.92 -50.35
N GLU A 850 8.64 47.04 -51.40
CA GLU A 850 9.52 45.97 -52.09
C GLU A 850 11.01 46.21 -52.66
N GLY A 851 11.86 45.15 -52.90
CA GLY A 851 12.97 44.96 -53.95
C GLY A 851 14.49 44.90 -53.52
N LYS A 852 15.49 44.01 -53.88
CA LYS A 852 15.83 42.98 -54.96
C LYS A 852 16.84 41.79 -54.51
N LYS A 853 17.78 41.22 -55.35
CA LYS A 853 18.47 39.84 -55.26
C LYS A 853 20.04 39.68 -55.46
N GLU A 854 20.64 38.54 -55.02
CA GLU A 854 22.09 38.14 -54.84
C GLU A 854 22.52 36.72 -55.44
N LEU A 855 23.80 36.29 -55.32
CA LEU A 855 24.37 34.93 -55.60
C LEU A 855 25.02 34.28 -54.34
N GLU A 856 24.85 32.96 -54.14
CA GLU A 856 25.08 32.30 -52.84
C GLU A 856 25.61 30.85 -52.92
N VAL A 857 26.52 30.46 -52.00
CA VAL A 857 26.91 29.07 -51.69
C VAL A 857 26.57 28.77 -50.22
N VAL A 858 26.05 27.56 -49.94
CA VAL A 858 25.43 27.22 -48.64
C VAL A 858 26.06 25.98 -48.03
N THR A 859 26.48 26.05 -46.76
CA THR A 859 27.01 24.89 -46.01
C THR A 859 26.66 24.97 -44.52
N GLY A 860 26.99 23.92 -43.75
CA GLY A 860 26.82 23.88 -42.29
C GLY A 860 28.09 24.29 -41.54
N GLY A 861 27.93 25.06 -40.45
CA GLY A 861 29.03 25.47 -39.58
C GLY A 861 28.83 26.87 -38.98
N THR A 862 29.86 27.37 -38.31
CA THR A 862 29.96 28.75 -37.80
C THR A 862 31.19 29.44 -38.40
N LEU A 863 31.33 30.76 -38.21
CA LEU A 863 32.52 31.54 -38.58
C LEU A 863 33.86 30.93 -38.08
N HIS A 864 33.82 30.11 -37.02
CA HIS A 864 35.00 29.51 -36.39
C HIS A 864 35.09 27.99 -36.59
N THR A 865 34.16 27.36 -37.29
CA THR A 865 34.10 25.89 -37.45
C THR A 865 33.88 25.39 -38.89
N VAL A 866 33.72 26.29 -39.87
CA VAL A 866 33.54 25.93 -41.28
C VAL A 866 34.86 25.95 -42.07
N ASP A 867 35.03 25.02 -43.02
CA ASP A 867 36.19 25.00 -43.92
C ASP A 867 36.00 25.99 -45.08
N PHE A 868 36.63 27.17 -44.95
CA PHE A 868 36.64 28.21 -45.98
C PHE A 868 37.46 27.84 -47.24
N GLY A 869 38.39 26.88 -47.14
CA GLY A 869 39.16 26.40 -48.29
C GLY A 869 38.30 25.55 -49.22
N ALA A 870 37.52 24.62 -48.65
CA ALA A 870 36.53 23.84 -49.39
C ALA A 870 35.44 24.74 -50.03
N LEU A 871 34.96 25.76 -49.31
CA LEU A 871 34.02 26.75 -49.84
C LEU A 871 34.59 27.57 -51.01
N ALA A 872 35.87 27.93 -50.97
CA ALA A 872 36.50 28.68 -52.06
C ALA A 872 36.59 27.86 -53.36
N ILE A 873 36.82 26.55 -53.27
CA ILE A 873 36.81 25.64 -54.42
C ILE A 873 35.39 25.57 -55.03
N GLN A 874 34.36 25.33 -54.21
CA GLN A 874 32.97 25.25 -54.70
C GLN A 874 32.45 26.57 -55.32
N MET A 875 32.97 27.71 -54.85
CA MET A 875 32.66 29.02 -55.45
C MET A 875 33.27 29.19 -56.86
N VAL A 876 34.39 28.50 -57.16
CA VAL A 876 34.95 28.43 -58.52
C VAL A 876 34.10 27.57 -59.43
N ASP A 877 33.51 26.46 -58.95
CA ASP A 877 32.58 25.65 -59.76
C ASP A 877 31.34 26.45 -60.16
N GLN A 878 30.74 27.18 -59.21
CA GLN A 878 29.61 28.09 -59.49
C GLN A 878 29.99 29.23 -60.45
N MET A 879 31.22 29.72 -60.37
CA MET A 879 31.74 30.75 -61.28
C MET A 879 31.96 30.20 -62.69
N ASN A 880 32.57 29.02 -62.84
CA ASN A 880 32.79 28.35 -64.12
C ASN A 880 31.46 28.05 -64.84
N ALA A 881 30.42 27.65 -64.10
CA ALA A 881 29.07 27.47 -64.62
C ALA A 881 28.39 28.76 -65.15
N ASN A 882 28.98 29.93 -64.89
CA ASN A 882 28.49 31.24 -65.32
C ASN A 882 29.52 32.02 -66.19
N LEU A 883 30.53 31.34 -66.75
CA LEU A 883 31.50 31.91 -67.68
C LEU A 883 31.31 31.37 -69.10
N ASN A 884 31.49 32.23 -70.10
CA ASN A 884 31.30 31.90 -71.52
C ASN A 884 32.41 31.00 -72.11
N ASP A 885 33.52 30.81 -71.39
CA ASP A 885 34.58 29.86 -71.70
C ASP A 885 34.98 29.14 -70.40
N PRO A 886 34.61 27.85 -70.23
CA PRO A 886 34.94 27.08 -69.02
C PRO A 886 36.41 26.65 -68.95
N THR A 887 37.17 26.68 -70.06
CA THR A 887 38.59 26.25 -70.07
C THR A 887 39.50 27.23 -69.32
N LEU A 888 39.03 28.46 -69.11
CA LEU A 888 39.74 29.50 -68.34
C LEU A 888 40.02 29.07 -66.89
N GLY A 889 39.17 28.23 -66.28
CA GLY A 889 39.41 27.71 -64.93
C GLY A 889 40.57 26.72 -64.86
N GLU A 890 40.72 25.85 -65.88
CA GLU A 890 41.82 24.89 -65.98
C GLU A 890 43.19 25.55 -66.19
N TRP A 891 43.21 26.79 -66.73
CA TRP A 891 44.43 27.56 -66.94
C TRP A 891 44.89 28.35 -65.71
N ILE A 892 43.97 28.74 -64.81
CA ILE A 892 44.27 29.55 -63.62
C ILE A 892 44.61 28.68 -62.40
N LEU A 893 44.02 27.49 -62.28
CA LEU A 893 44.31 26.55 -61.20
C LEU A 893 45.60 25.74 -61.49
N PRO A 894 46.53 25.59 -60.52
CA PRO A 894 47.83 24.96 -60.78
C PRO A 894 47.71 23.44 -60.96
N GLY A 895 47.92 22.92 -62.18
CA GLY A 895 47.80 21.50 -62.53
C GLY A 895 49.12 20.71 -62.59
N PHE A 896 50.14 21.04 -61.80
CA PHE A 896 51.46 20.44 -61.89
C PHE A 896 51.61 19.16 -61.05
N SER A 897 52.61 18.32 -61.36
CA SER A 897 52.92 17.09 -60.60
C SER A 897 53.36 17.31 -59.15
N THR A 898 53.53 18.56 -58.73
CA THR A 898 53.85 18.98 -57.36
C THR A 898 52.70 19.77 -56.69
N THR A 899 51.56 19.98 -57.36
CA THR A 899 50.41 20.68 -56.76
C THR A 899 49.87 19.88 -55.57
N THR A 900 49.70 20.55 -54.42
CA THR A 900 48.98 20.02 -53.26
C THR A 900 47.59 20.65 -53.14
N VAL A 901 46.72 20.07 -52.30
CA VAL A 901 45.38 20.62 -52.01
C VAL A 901 45.45 22.07 -51.51
N HIS A 902 46.52 22.44 -50.79
CA HIS A 902 46.72 23.83 -50.33
C HIS A 902 46.94 24.80 -51.50
N ASP A 903 47.73 24.39 -52.50
CA ASP A 903 48.00 25.19 -53.70
C ASP A 903 46.74 25.36 -54.55
N THR A 904 45.89 24.32 -54.63
CA THR A 904 44.57 24.40 -55.27
C THR A 904 43.65 25.40 -54.58
N ILE A 905 43.56 25.37 -53.25
CA ILE A 905 42.75 26.33 -52.47
C ILE A 905 43.23 27.77 -52.70
N VAL A 906 44.54 28.01 -52.70
CA VAL A 906 45.13 29.32 -52.99
C VAL A 906 44.79 29.76 -54.42
N GLY A 907 44.89 28.86 -55.40
CA GLY A 907 44.47 29.11 -56.79
C GLY A 907 43.00 29.52 -56.90
N SER A 908 42.08 28.82 -56.22
CA SER A 908 40.65 29.14 -56.24
C SER A 908 40.35 30.53 -55.67
N ILE A 909 40.98 30.90 -54.55
CA ILE A 909 40.82 32.23 -53.93
C ILE A 909 41.38 33.33 -54.86
N VAL A 910 42.52 33.09 -55.53
CA VAL A 910 43.09 34.02 -56.52
C VAL A 910 42.16 34.22 -57.72
N MET A 911 41.52 33.15 -58.21
CA MET A 911 40.55 33.22 -59.31
C MET A 911 39.31 34.05 -58.91
N MET A 912 38.72 33.81 -57.73
CA MET A 912 37.63 34.63 -57.19
C MET A 912 38.04 36.11 -57.04
N ALA A 913 39.23 36.37 -56.51
CA ALA A 913 39.75 37.72 -56.32
C ALA A 913 39.98 38.48 -57.64
N SER A 914 40.19 37.76 -58.75
CA SER A 914 40.34 38.32 -60.10
C SER A 914 38.98 38.67 -60.74
N MET A 915 37.93 37.90 -60.45
CA MET A 915 36.62 38.03 -61.11
C MET A 915 35.58 38.88 -60.34
N LYS A 916 35.91 39.35 -59.13
CA LYS A 916 35.10 40.17 -58.20
C LYS A 916 34.45 41.47 -58.71
N LYS A 917 34.55 41.82 -60.00
CA LYS A 917 33.80 42.91 -60.64
C LYS A 917 32.53 42.44 -61.36
N TYR A 918 32.37 41.14 -61.57
CA TYR A 918 31.28 40.54 -62.34
C TYR A 918 30.31 39.72 -61.47
N PHE A 919 30.77 39.25 -60.31
CA PHE A 919 29.98 38.47 -59.36
C PHE A 919 30.10 39.05 -57.94
N SER A 920 29.04 38.91 -57.14
CA SER A 920 29.05 39.15 -55.69
C SER A 920 28.99 37.79 -54.99
N TYR A 921 29.92 37.51 -54.08
CA TYR A 921 30.07 36.19 -53.48
C TYR A 921 29.53 36.18 -52.05
N LYS A 922 28.47 35.40 -51.80
CA LYS A 922 27.88 35.19 -50.48
C LYS A 922 28.06 33.74 -50.02
N MET A 923 28.36 33.56 -48.74
CA MET A 923 28.45 32.25 -48.08
C MET A 923 27.46 32.22 -46.91
N SER A 924 26.54 31.25 -46.90
CA SER A 924 25.42 31.18 -45.95
C SER A 924 25.45 29.92 -45.09
N LEU A 925 25.06 30.09 -43.83
CA LEU A 925 25.04 29.08 -42.76
C LEU A 925 23.59 28.87 -42.30
N ARG A 926 23.19 27.64 -41.95
CA ARG A 926 21.78 27.25 -41.68
C ARG A 926 21.45 27.07 -40.20
N CYS A 927 20.23 27.44 -39.80
CA CYS A 927 19.62 27.16 -38.49
C CYS A 927 18.74 25.89 -38.50
N GLY A 928 18.29 25.41 -37.34
CA GLY A 928 17.35 24.28 -37.21
C GLY A 928 17.40 23.58 -35.85
N ILE A 929 16.34 22.83 -35.49
CA ILE A 929 16.27 21.97 -34.30
C ILE A 929 16.73 20.54 -34.67
N PRO A 930 17.62 19.87 -33.90
CA PRO A 930 18.01 18.49 -34.17
C PRO A 930 16.89 17.49 -33.87
N GLU A 931 16.39 17.44 -32.62
CA GLU A 931 15.37 16.48 -32.18
C GLU A 931 14.22 17.16 -31.40
N VAL A 932 13.02 16.61 -31.52
CA VAL A 932 11.83 17.00 -30.74
C VAL A 932 11.31 15.79 -29.98
N ALA A 933 10.98 15.99 -28.70
CA ALA A 933 10.34 15.00 -27.84
C ALA A 933 8.96 15.49 -27.37
N LEU A 934 7.91 14.73 -27.69
CA LEU A 934 6.55 14.94 -27.22
C LEU A 934 6.28 14.04 -26.01
N LEU A 935 5.72 14.64 -24.97
CA LEU A 935 5.27 13.97 -23.75
C LEU A 935 3.73 13.89 -23.69
N GLY A 936 3.21 13.04 -22.81
CA GLY A 936 1.77 12.80 -22.65
C GLY A 936 1.22 11.76 -23.62
N THR A 937 -0.01 11.30 -23.37
CA THR A 937 -0.63 10.25 -24.19
C THR A 937 -1.22 10.83 -25.48
N VAL A 938 -1.39 9.99 -26.50
CA VAL A 938 -2.19 10.30 -27.70
C VAL A 938 -3.56 10.89 -27.34
N GLN A 939 -4.19 10.37 -26.28
CA GLN A 939 -5.51 10.81 -25.86
C GLN A 939 -5.50 12.25 -25.33
N ASP A 940 -4.42 12.71 -24.70
CA ASP A 940 -4.27 14.08 -24.21
C ASP A 940 -4.18 15.08 -25.36
N TRP A 941 -3.41 14.75 -26.40
CA TRP A 941 -3.31 15.56 -27.62
C TRP A 941 -4.65 15.63 -28.38
N GLU A 942 -5.41 14.54 -28.46
CA GLU A 942 -6.78 14.54 -29.00
C GLU A 942 -7.77 15.35 -28.14
N ASN A 943 -7.58 15.36 -26.81
CA ASN A 943 -8.37 16.15 -25.87
C ASN A 943 -8.12 17.65 -26.07
N ILE A 944 -6.87 18.07 -26.27
CA ILE A 944 -6.52 19.44 -26.67
C ILE A 944 -7.17 19.78 -28.01
N ARG A 945 -6.96 18.94 -29.03
CA ARG A 945 -7.45 19.17 -30.39
C ARG A 945 -8.97 19.37 -30.45
N SER A 946 -9.72 18.59 -29.68
CA SER A 946 -11.20 18.69 -29.59
C SER A 946 -11.70 19.85 -28.73
N ARG A 947 -10.95 20.26 -27.68
CA ARG A 947 -11.30 21.45 -26.88
C ARG A 947 -11.19 22.75 -27.68
N VAL A 948 -10.18 22.88 -28.53
CA VAL A 948 -9.93 24.14 -29.27
C VAL A 948 -11.10 24.49 -30.22
N ASP A 949 -11.84 23.50 -30.75
CA ASP A 949 -13.05 23.77 -31.54
C ASP A 949 -14.16 24.50 -30.76
N THR A 950 -14.18 24.42 -29.42
CA THR A 950 -15.13 25.20 -28.60
C THR A 950 -14.86 26.71 -28.65
N LEU A 951 -13.63 27.13 -28.94
CA LEU A 951 -13.26 28.55 -29.03
C LEU A 951 -13.90 29.26 -30.24
N ARG A 952 -14.41 28.50 -31.23
CA ARG A 952 -15.14 29.04 -32.39
C ARG A 952 -16.38 29.87 -32.00
N ALA A 953 -16.94 29.64 -30.81
CA ALA A 953 -18.08 30.38 -30.29
C ALA A 953 -17.80 31.88 -30.01
N TYR A 954 -16.52 32.27 -29.87
CA TYR A 954 -16.12 33.61 -29.41
C TYR A 954 -15.82 34.61 -30.54
N GLY A 955 -16.33 34.38 -31.76
CA GLY A 955 -16.37 35.35 -32.87
C GLY A 955 -15.40 35.09 -34.03
N GLU A 956 -15.52 35.88 -35.11
CA GLU A 956 -14.79 35.65 -36.38
C GLU A 956 -13.27 35.52 -36.26
N LYS A 957 -12.64 36.32 -35.38
CA LYS A 957 -11.18 36.26 -35.13
C LYS A 957 -10.80 34.91 -34.52
N MET A 958 -11.60 34.43 -33.57
CA MET A 958 -11.43 33.14 -32.91
C MET A 958 -11.67 31.98 -33.88
N ILE A 959 -12.70 32.04 -34.75
CA ILE A 959 -12.89 31.03 -35.81
C ILE A 959 -11.64 30.91 -36.69
N LYS A 960 -11.13 32.03 -37.21
CA LYS A 960 -9.93 32.07 -38.06
C LYS A 960 -8.66 31.59 -37.35
N TRP A 961 -8.57 31.78 -36.03
CA TRP A 961 -7.46 31.26 -35.24
C TRP A 961 -7.57 29.77 -34.98
N VAL A 962 -8.78 29.27 -34.65
CA VAL A 962 -9.03 27.84 -34.49
C VAL A 962 -8.72 27.10 -35.78
N ASP A 963 -9.10 27.63 -36.96
CA ASP A 963 -8.74 27.02 -38.25
C ASP A 963 -7.22 26.87 -38.44
N MET A 964 -6.42 27.83 -37.95
CA MET A 964 -4.95 27.75 -37.97
C MET A 964 -4.39 26.83 -36.88
N LEU A 965 -4.98 26.81 -35.67
CA LEU A 965 -4.60 25.91 -34.59
C LEU A 965 -4.94 24.45 -34.90
N SER A 966 -6.07 24.17 -35.55
CA SER A 966 -6.49 22.81 -35.93
C SER A 966 -5.41 22.12 -36.75
N GLY A 967 -4.96 22.74 -37.85
CA GLY A 967 -3.92 22.17 -38.71
C GLY A 967 -2.54 22.00 -38.05
N VAL A 968 -2.25 22.74 -36.97
CA VAL A 968 -1.05 22.54 -36.13
C VAL A 968 -1.28 21.38 -35.15
N LEU A 969 -2.40 21.36 -34.45
CA LEU A 969 -2.70 20.36 -33.42
C LEU A 969 -2.98 18.97 -34.00
N ASP A 970 -3.51 18.89 -35.22
CA ASP A 970 -3.66 17.63 -35.96
C ASP A 970 -2.27 16.99 -36.24
N GLN A 971 -1.24 17.80 -36.50
CA GLN A 971 0.15 17.34 -36.64
C GLN A 971 0.80 16.93 -35.31
N PHE A 972 0.46 17.58 -34.18
CA PHE A 972 0.85 17.11 -32.85
C PHE A 972 0.20 15.75 -32.51
N VAL A 973 -1.07 15.54 -32.88
CA VAL A 973 -1.75 14.25 -32.72
C VAL A 973 -1.12 13.16 -33.62
N MET A 974 -0.70 13.50 -34.84
CA MET A 974 0.02 12.58 -35.72
C MET A 974 1.42 12.22 -35.20
N ALA A 975 2.19 13.20 -34.73
CA ALA A 975 3.50 12.96 -34.13
C ALA A 975 3.40 12.13 -32.83
N ALA A 976 2.42 12.41 -31.96
CA ALA A 976 2.15 11.59 -30.77
C ALA A 976 1.74 10.14 -31.08
N LYS A 977 1.27 9.86 -32.30
CA LYS A 977 0.95 8.51 -32.80
C LYS A 977 2.14 7.81 -33.48
N GLY A 978 3.32 8.45 -33.57
CA GLY A 978 4.49 7.92 -34.28
C GLY A 978 4.34 7.96 -35.81
N THR A 979 3.63 8.97 -36.33
CA THR A 979 3.48 9.23 -37.76
C THR A 979 3.74 10.72 -38.06
N GLU A 980 4.91 11.21 -37.67
CA GLU A 980 5.32 12.60 -37.78
C GLU A 980 5.61 13.07 -39.23
N ASP A 981 5.18 14.29 -39.56
CA ASP A 981 5.55 15.01 -40.79
C ASP A 981 6.79 15.87 -40.51
N THR A 982 7.98 15.36 -40.84
CA THR A 982 9.24 16.08 -40.61
C THR A 982 9.36 17.38 -41.42
N GLU A 983 8.67 17.51 -42.56
CA GLU A 983 8.63 18.76 -43.35
C GLU A 983 7.74 19.82 -42.66
N PHE A 984 6.68 19.41 -41.95
CA PHE A 984 5.95 20.28 -41.03
C PHE A 984 6.82 20.70 -39.83
N TRP A 985 7.52 19.78 -39.17
CA TRP A 985 8.35 20.10 -38.01
C TRP A 985 9.55 20.99 -38.33
N GLN A 986 10.15 20.86 -39.52
CA GLN A 986 11.20 21.79 -40.00
C GLN A 986 10.70 23.23 -40.20
N ARG A 987 9.38 23.42 -40.41
CA ARG A 987 8.73 24.73 -40.56
C ARG A 987 8.23 25.31 -39.22
N ILE A 988 8.78 24.85 -38.09
CA ILE A 988 8.48 25.35 -36.74
C ILE A 988 8.68 26.87 -36.60
N CYS A 989 9.84 27.37 -37.02
CA CYS A 989 10.18 28.79 -36.97
C CYS A 989 10.99 29.20 -38.20
N HIS A 990 10.84 30.46 -38.62
CA HIS A 990 11.69 31.12 -39.59
C HIS A 990 11.89 32.59 -39.18
N HIS A 991 13.12 32.98 -38.86
CA HIS A 991 13.46 34.34 -38.42
C HIS A 991 13.98 35.19 -39.59
N ILE A 992 13.25 36.25 -39.93
CA ILE A 992 13.53 37.16 -41.04
C ILE A 992 14.24 38.41 -40.49
N GLY A 993 15.52 38.57 -40.84
CA GLY A 993 16.34 39.73 -40.45
C GLY A 993 16.01 40.99 -41.25
N GLY A 994 15.97 42.15 -40.56
CA GLY A 994 15.60 43.46 -41.12
C GLY A 994 16.72 44.50 -41.22
N GLY A 995 17.99 44.13 -40.95
CA GLY A 995 19.07 45.11 -40.79
C GLY A 995 18.81 46.04 -39.59
N SER A 996 18.82 47.35 -39.81
CA SER A 996 18.40 48.36 -38.81
C SER A 996 16.87 48.51 -38.68
N GLY A 997 16.10 47.76 -39.46
CA GLY A 997 14.64 47.69 -39.37
C GLY A 997 14.12 46.62 -38.38
N PRO A 998 12.79 46.51 -38.22
CA PRO A 998 12.17 45.47 -37.40
C PRO A 998 12.52 44.06 -37.89
N ARG A 999 12.61 43.11 -36.95
CA ARG A 999 12.83 41.69 -37.20
C ARG A 999 11.49 40.95 -37.14
N TYR A 1000 11.37 39.81 -37.83
CA TYR A 1000 10.12 39.06 -37.86
C TYR A 1000 10.32 37.57 -37.61
N ILE A 1001 9.33 36.94 -36.99
CA ILE A 1001 9.20 35.47 -36.90
C ILE A 1001 8.02 34.98 -37.74
N SER A 1002 8.19 33.80 -38.33
CA SER A 1002 7.13 33.02 -38.97
C SER A 1002 7.38 31.52 -38.72
N GLY A 1003 6.73 30.63 -39.46
CA GLY A 1003 6.61 29.20 -39.12
C GLY A 1003 5.43 28.95 -38.19
N TRP A 1004 5.10 27.69 -37.91
CA TRP A 1004 3.87 27.36 -37.18
C TRP A 1004 3.83 27.90 -35.74
N ILE A 1005 4.98 28.19 -35.11
CA ILE A 1005 5.03 28.80 -33.77
C ILE A 1005 4.34 30.18 -33.73
N SER A 1006 4.29 30.89 -34.86
CA SER A 1006 3.62 32.20 -34.98
C SER A 1006 2.10 32.15 -34.78
N VAL A 1007 1.47 30.96 -34.86
CA VAL A 1007 0.05 30.76 -34.56
C VAL A 1007 -0.24 30.98 -33.06
N PHE A 1008 0.76 30.88 -32.19
CA PHE A 1008 0.68 31.24 -30.77
C PHE A 1008 0.93 32.74 -30.49
N CYS A 1009 0.97 33.59 -31.52
CA CYS A 1009 1.18 35.04 -31.43
C CYS A 1009 0.20 35.87 -32.29
N VAL A 1010 -0.97 35.33 -32.66
CA VAL A 1010 -1.93 36.02 -33.54
C VAL A 1010 -2.59 37.23 -32.88
N PHE A 1011 -2.55 37.32 -31.55
CA PHE A 1011 -2.90 38.50 -30.76
C PHE A 1011 -1.63 39.13 -30.16
N ASN A 1012 -1.53 40.47 -30.16
CA ASN A 1012 -0.45 41.18 -29.46
C ASN A 1012 -0.77 41.39 -27.96
N GLU A 1013 0.06 42.15 -27.24
CA GLU A 1013 -0.15 42.51 -25.83
C GLU A 1013 -1.53 43.17 -25.60
N ASP A 1014 -1.92 44.11 -26.48
CA ASP A 1014 -3.24 44.76 -26.47
C ASP A 1014 -4.38 43.88 -27.03
N GLY A 1015 -4.19 42.56 -27.21
CA GLY A 1015 -5.18 41.62 -27.76
C GLY A 1015 -5.65 41.90 -29.20
N GLN A 1016 -4.96 42.76 -29.94
CA GLN A 1016 -5.28 43.13 -31.31
C GLN A 1016 -4.79 42.06 -32.30
N TRP A 1017 -5.54 41.87 -33.39
CA TRP A 1017 -5.29 40.78 -34.35
C TRP A 1017 -4.17 41.11 -35.34
N GLN A 1018 -3.04 40.40 -35.22
CA GLN A 1018 -1.91 40.48 -36.15
C GLN A 1018 -1.80 39.27 -37.11
N GLY A 1019 -2.59 38.20 -36.91
CA GLY A 1019 -2.57 36.96 -37.70
C GLY A 1019 -2.84 37.06 -39.21
N ASN A 1020 -3.24 38.23 -39.74
CA ASN A 1020 -3.45 38.44 -41.18
C ASN A 1020 -2.16 38.58 -42.01
N ARG A 1021 -1.01 38.87 -41.37
CA ARG A 1021 0.22 39.23 -42.08
C ARG A 1021 0.95 37.98 -42.58
N LYS A 1022 0.82 37.63 -43.86
CA LYS A 1022 1.49 36.47 -44.50
C LYS A 1022 2.59 36.83 -45.53
N ARG A 1023 2.89 38.12 -45.68
CA ARG A 1023 3.90 38.63 -46.63
C ARG A 1023 4.71 39.74 -45.98
N VAL A 1024 6.03 39.70 -46.13
CA VAL A 1024 6.97 40.74 -45.71
C VAL A 1024 8.03 40.92 -46.78
N LYS A 1025 8.46 42.16 -46.97
CA LYS A 1025 9.57 42.53 -47.83
C LYS A 1025 10.69 43.02 -46.93
N SER A 1026 11.82 42.29 -46.90
CA SER A 1026 12.95 42.56 -46.01
C SER A 1026 14.26 42.46 -46.77
N GLN A 1027 15.13 43.45 -46.61
CA GLN A 1027 16.36 43.68 -47.42
C GLN A 1027 16.17 43.69 -48.95
N GLY A 1028 14.95 43.45 -49.43
CA GLY A 1028 14.54 43.54 -50.81
C GLY A 1028 13.72 42.36 -51.32
N GLU A 1029 13.85 41.18 -50.72
CA GLU A 1029 13.12 39.99 -51.17
C GLU A 1029 11.73 39.91 -50.51
N GLU A 1030 10.73 39.39 -51.25
CA GLU A 1030 9.39 39.12 -50.70
C GLU A 1030 9.32 37.73 -50.08
N THR A 1031 9.42 37.67 -48.75
CA THR A 1031 9.11 36.47 -48.00
C THR A 1031 7.59 36.31 -47.89
N VAL A 1032 7.07 35.25 -48.50
CA VAL A 1032 5.68 34.79 -48.36
C VAL A 1032 5.69 33.57 -47.46
N SER A 1033 4.73 33.48 -46.52
CA SER A 1033 4.61 32.35 -45.59
C SER A 1033 3.18 31.84 -45.53
N ASP A 1034 3.02 30.53 -45.38
CA ASP A 1034 1.72 29.90 -45.08
C ASP A 1034 1.22 30.24 -43.68
N PHE A 1035 2.13 30.58 -42.77
CA PHE A 1035 1.85 30.97 -41.39
C PHE A 1035 1.90 32.49 -41.20
N PRO A 1036 1.35 33.04 -40.10
CA PRO A 1036 1.54 34.44 -39.75
C PRO A 1036 3.03 34.87 -39.72
N ILE A 1037 3.26 36.16 -39.95
CA ILE A 1037 4.57 36.81 -39.84
C ILE A 1037 4.43 37.94 -38.81
N VAL A 1038 4.98 37.72 -37.62
CA VAL A 1038 4.84 38.59 -36.44
C VAL A 1038 6.17 39.33 -36.21
N ASN A 1039 6.10 40.61 -35.83
CA ASN A 1039 7.29 41.39 -35.45
C ASN A 1039 7.83 40.86 -34.11
N THR A 1040 9.14 40.71 -33.95
CA THR A 1040 9.73 40.27 -32.67
C THR A 1040 9.31 41.16 -31.51
N ASN A 1041 9.16 42.47 -31.77
CA ASN A 1041 8.76 43.46 -30.78
C ASN A 1041 7.23 43.47 -30.51
N ASN A 1042 6.47 42.61 -31.19
CA ASN A 1042 5.03 42.41 -31.02
C ASN A 1042 4.71 40.98 -30.52
N ILE A 1043 5.72 40.19 -30.11
CA ILE A 1043 5.49 38.93 -29.42
C ILE A 1043 4.91 39.28 -28.04
N PRO A 1044 3.69 38.81 -27.70
CA PRO A 1044 3.07 39.11 -26.42
C PRO A 1044 3.74 38.34 -25.27
N PRO A 1045 3.56 38.77 -24.01
CA PRO A 1045 4.02 38.00 -22.85
C PRO A 1045 3.42 36.58 -22.85
N GLY A 1046 4.20 35.62 -22.34
CA GLY A 1046 3.81 34.20 -22.22
C GLY A 1046 2.85 33.91 -21.06
N TYR A 1047 2.45 34.95 -20.33
CA TYR A 1047 1.70 34.90 -19.08
C TYR A 1047 0.57 35.94 -19.05
N LEU A 1048 -0.34 35.78 -18.09
CA LEU A 1048 -1.38 36.75 -17.76
C LEU A 1048 -1.17 37.24 -16.32
N THR A 1049 -1.70 38.43 -16.03
CA THR A 1049 -1.68 39.06 -14.70
C THR A 1049 -3.09 39.32 -14.17
N VAL A 1050 -3.24 39.44 -12.85
CA VAL A 1050 -4.51 39.82 -12.20
C VAL A 1050 -4.31 40.48 -10.85
N ASP A 1051 -5.08 41.52 -10.56
CA ASP A 1051 -5.19 42.16 -9.24
C ASP A 1051 -5.94 41.29 -8.24
N VAL A 1052 -5.44 41.22 -7.00
CA VAL A 1052 -6.02 40.43 -5.91
C VAL A 1052 -6.05 41.26 -4.62
N LYS A 1053 -7.16 41.19 -3.88
CA LYS A 1053 -7.20 41.64 -2.48
C LYS A 1053 -6.97 40.43 -1.57
N ILE A 1054 -6.15 40.61 -0.54
CA ILE A 1054 -5.87 39.60 0.49
C ILE A 1054 -6.31 40.21 1.82
N ASP A 1055 -7.24 39.56 2.53
CA ASP A 1055 -7.62 39.91 3.90
C ASP A 1055 -6.86 38.99 4.87
N ASP A 1056 -5.81 39.53 5.52
CA ASP A 1056 -5.11 38.83 6.60
C ASP A 1056 -5.67 39.30 7.95
N ASN A 1057 -6.60 38.51 8.50
CA ASN A 1057 -7.19 38.71 9.83
C ASN A 1057 -7.77 40.11 10.09
N GLY A 1058 -8.31 40.78 9.06
CA GLY A 1058 -8.87 42.13 9.11
C GLY A 1058 -7.97 43.21 8.50
N VAL A 1059 -6.84 42.85 7.90
CA VAL A 1059 -5.92 43.76 7.20
C VAL A 1059 -5.98 43.50 5.69
N GLU A 1060 -6.53 44.44 4.91
CA GLU A 1060 -6.55 44.35 3.45
C GLU A 1060 -5.18 44.71 2.83
N HIS A 1061 -4.50 43.73 2.26
CA HIS A 1061 -3.34 43.89 1.40
C HIS A 1061 -3.70 43.84 -0.10
N LYS A 1062 -2.94 44.57 -0.92
CA LYS A 1062 -3.07 44.59 -2.39
C LYS A 1062 -2.03 43.65 -3.01
N GLY A 1063 -2.50 42.49 -3.43
CA GLY A 1063 -1.71 41.51 -4.18
C GLY A 1063 -1.83 41.68 -5.70
N PHE A 1064 -0.84 41.16 -6.40
CA PHE A 1064 -0.80 41.06 -7.85
C PHE A 1064 -0.26 39.67 -8.23
N MET A 1065 -0.96 38.94 -9.09
CA MET A 1065 -0.62 37.58 -9.48
C MET A 1065 -0.16 37.52 -10.94
N PHE A 1066 0.74 36.57 -11.22
CA PHE A 1066 1.29 36.25 -12.53
C PHE A 1066 1.15 34.74 -12.77
N ALA A 1067 0.74 34.31 -13.96
CA ALA A 1067 0.71 32.88 -14.32
C ALA A 1067 0.90 32.63 -15.81
N GLY A 1068 1.74 31.66 -16.18
CA GLY A 1068 1.96 31.21 -17.56
C GLY A 1068 3.39 30.76 -17.83
N HIS A 1069 3.86 30.97 -19.06
CA HIS A 1069 5.24 30.70 -19.47
C HIS A 1069 6.12 31.92 -19.20
N LEU A 1070 6.52 32.13 -17.95
CA LEU A 1070 7.40 33.24 -17.55
C LEU A 1070 8.88 32.96 -17.88
N THR A 1071 9.24 31.71 -18.24
CA THR A 1071 10.59 31.33 -18.66
C THR A 1071 10.58 29.95 -19.36
N TYR A 1072 11.76 29.47 -19.79
CA TYR A 1072 12.02 28.10 -20.20
C TYR A 1072 13.23 27.53 -19.44
N GLU A 1073 13.23 26.22 -19.22
CA GLU A 1073 14.29 25.47 -18.55
C GLU A 1073 15.32 24.96 -19.58
N VAL A 1074 16.60 25.16 -19.32
CA VAL A 1074 17.72 24.67 -20.13
C VAL A 1074 18.30 23.40 -19.49
N LYS A 1075 17.95 22.25 -20.06
CA LYS A 1075 18.37 20.92 -19.58
C LYS A 1075 19.67 20.50 -20.23
N GLN A 1076 20.62 20.07 -19.41
CA GLN A 1076 21.92 19.54 -19.83
C GLN A 1076 22.71 20.45 -20.81
N ARG A 1077 22.38 21.75 -20.85
CA ARG A 1077 22.82 22.78 -21.81
C ARG A 1077 22.52 22.56 -23.30
N ASN A 1078 22.03 21.39 -23.69
CA ASN A 1078 21.76 21.03 -25.09
C ASN A 1078 20.26 20.92 -25.43
N THR A 1079 19.38 21.11 -24.44
CA THR A 1079 17.94 20.88 -24.56
C THR A 1079 17.13 22.01 -23.90
N ILE A 1080 16.07 22.48 -24.55
CA ILE A 1080 15.12 23.46 -23.98
C ILE A 1080 13.77 22.78 -23.70
N ALA A 1081 13.14 23.15 -22.59
CA ALA A 1081 11.76 22.80 -22.25
C ALA A 1081 11.00 24.05 -21.75
N PRO A 1082 9.81 24.41 -22.29
CA PRO A 1082 9.00 25.50 -21.75
C PRO A 1082 8.65 25.29 -20.27
N TYR A 1083 8.71 26.35 -19.45
CA TYR A 1083 8.51 26.25 -18.01
C TYR A 1083 7.30 27.05 -17.52
N LEU A 1084 6.20 26.32 -17.33
CA LEU A 1084 4.99 26.82 -16.67
C LEU A 1084 5.26 27.20 -15.22
N SER A 1085 4.94 28.44 -14.88
CA SER A 1085 5.20 29.04 -13.57
C SER A 1085 4.12 30.04 -13.17
N TRP A 1086 4.10 30.39 -11.89
CA TRP A 1086 3.23 31.40 -11.30
C TRP A 1086 3.89 32.07 -10.11
N ALA A 1087 3.43 33.27 -9.76
CA ALA A 1087 3.83 34.01 -8.58
C ALA A 1087 2.72 34.94 -8.06
N ILE A 1088 2.82 35.34 -6.79
CA ILE A 1088 2.02 36.38 -6.16
C ILE A 1088 2.90 37.34 -5.38
N ALA A 1089 2.71 38.64 -5.59
CA ALA A 1089 3.48 39.71 -4.95
C ALA A 1089 2.56 40.79 -4.36
N LEU A 1090 3.05 41.55 -3.39
CA LEU A 1090 2.38 42.72 -2.81
C LEU A 1090 2.86 44.02 -3.46
N LYS A 1091 1.92 44.94 -3.69
CA LYS A 1091 2.19 46.31 -4.16
C LYS A 1091 2.57 47.22 -2.98
N ASP A 1092 3.50 48.15 -3.20
CA ASP A 1092 3.95 49.09 -2.19
C ASP A 1092 2.84 50.05 -1.74
N GLY A 1093 2.78 50.32 -0.42
CA GLY A 1093 1.83 51.26 0.19
C GLY A 1093 0.54 50.65 0.71
N THR A 1094 0.58 49.42 1.25
CA THR A 1094 -0.43 48.86 2.18
C THR A 1094 0.19 48.57 3.54
#